data_AF-A0A2T0Q8C2-F1
#
_entry.id   AF-A0A2T0Q8C2-F1
#
_cell.length_a   1.000
_cell.length_b   1.000
_cell.length_c   1.000
_cell.angle_alpha   90.00
_cell.angle_beta   90.00
_cell.angle_gamma   90.00
#
_symmetry.space_group_name_H-M   'P 1'
#
loop_
_entity.id
_entity.type
_entity.pdbx_description
1 polymer ?
#
loop_
_entity_poly.entity_id
_entity_poly.type
_entity_poly.pdbx_seq_one_letter_code
_entity_poly.pdbx_strand_id
1 'polypeptide(L)'
;MLTRDLVLRLCATPSEFDGAWLAEGHKVAAPYLARRDAELARTIVEAAYTMGADRLLVCRTRSEHAYDPVSVIPAQAGALIDLVQSWGGEPTDFLVALEDLSGAVLVTAGPLTVAVGPAPFLRTLVGPDIGRARAAFAQRALDGHDSVLMQAATRYGCIEPGARHARTRREPRPDLAERLNNRAAALRERRPGTAAVLRASRALLAWALVVFLAAVVLALPEAQRAAAVFFTLLWLLVQLCLFARSRTVTLSVLMRLVAAGGLMAIPVALAEPALAGVLGMAPADPFAYAYVAVPVEEAAKLVPPLLLWLLARQRVRRFAAVDYLLVGAASGAGFQLVEQGITALVTTPVPVLVPPGVWTLLPGWTDLAQLRFAGHAVTTALICAGVGLAAVGRRRYGLRLWLLPPLLAAVAVLDHMALNAAAAGLDLTEPTQAAHALLGGGHATRWLLLALLVLGVLLDHRAAREVDDVVPPLPGTPPLSALARMTRGLAIRIRARVPGDIAPVFARSARWWAQFPAALTETVVTVLHEFTVALVAASRGPATLFATLRFIRERRELAMAAYRAGQRPRRDVPARVPLWDTTTWLTGALTGTAAVAAAVAAAGILAPSAIRPGGADGSAAAVLSDGGSAAAVPIDGGSAAYLALLVEDLRTWLLPYAPTGYTIAIGASIALVTVLLTGWSPPRDQLTMSGFLRDPRGVLGNALGTVAPGQLGYALLALLGLAVPRGIDTLLVRRRDAARRRTLAAAHRPGELAPHPVTPPDGGSPPSGTYLNTDTPPW
;
A
#
# COMPACT_ATOMS: atom_id res chain seq x y z
N MET A 1 -5.24 42.03 3.34
CA MET A 1 -6.00 41.34 2.27
C MET A 1 -7.43 41.80 2.38
N LEU A 2 -8.01 42.29 1.29
CA LEU A 2 -9.42 42.69 1.27
C LEU A 2 -10.30 41.46 1.04
N THR A 3 -11.56 41.54 1.47
CA THR A 3 -12.56 40.50 1.25
C THR A 3 -12.68 40.13 -0.24
N ARG A 4 -12.70 41.13 -1.12
CA ARG A 4 -12.67 40.95 -2.58
C ARG A 4 -11.54 40.04 -3.04
N ASP A 5 -10.32 40.20 -2.49
CA ASP A 5 -9.16 39.41 -2.91
C ASP A 5 -9.33 37.94 -2.54
N LEU A 6 -9.84 37.67 -1.35
CA LEU A 6 -10.05 36.30 -0.87
C LEU A 6 -11.22 35.62 -1.60
N VAL A 7 -12.33 36.33 -1.75
CA VAL A 7 -13.52 35.84 -2.47
C VAL A 7 -13.17 35.54 -3.92
N LEU A 8 -12.48 36.43 -4.65
CA LEU A 8 -12.10 36.18 -6.05
C LEU A 8 -11.10 35.02 -6.23
N ARG A 9 -10.35 34.65 -5.19
CA ARG A 9 -9.43 33.50 -5.22
C ARG A 9 -10.14 32.17 -5.01
N LEU A 10 -11.28 32.16 -4.32
CA LEU A 10 -11.93 30.95 -3.85
C LEU A 10 -13.31 30.71 -4.46
N CYS A 11 -14.04 31.78 -4.77
CA CYS A 11 -15.45 31.77 -5.08
C CYS A 11 -15.71 32.28 -6.50
N ALA A 12 -16.64 31.61 -7.20
CA ALA A 12 -17.20 32.08 -8.46
C ALA A 12 -18.38 33.04 -8.23
N THR A 13 -19.15 32.81 -7.17
CA THR A 13 -20.28 33.64 -6.73
C THR A 13 -20.29 33.70 -5.20
N PRO A 14 -21.11 34.57 -4.56
CA PRO A 14 -21.18 34.64 -3.10
C PRO A 14 -21.55 33.31 -2.41
N SER A 15 -22.17 32.37 -3.13
CA SER A 15 -22.63 31.07 -2.64
C SER A 15 -21.97 29.86 -3.34
N GLU A 16 -21.00 30.08 -4.23
CA GLU A 16 -20.34 29.00 -4.98
C GLU A 16 -18.82 29.15 -5.05
N PHE A 17 -18.12 28.03 -4.88
CA PHE A 17 -16.67 27.97 -5.09
C PHE A 17 -16.29 28.00 -6.57
N ASP A 18 -15.14 28.61 -6.86
CA ASP A 18 -14.56 28.69 -8.18
C ASP A 18 -14.06 27.33 -8.69
N GLY A 19 -14.33 27.04 -9.96
CA GLY A 19 -13.98 25.75 -10.58
C GLY A 19 -12.47 25.56 -10.75
N ALA A 20 -11.72 26.64 -11.01
CA ALA A 20 -10.27 26.57 -11.15
C ALA A 20 -9.60 26.32 -9.79
N TRP A 21 -10.08 26.97 -8.73
CA TRP A 21 -9.61 26.68 -7.36
C TRP A 21 -9.93 25.26 -6.91
N LEU A 22 -11.10 24.71 -7.27
CA LEU A 22 -11.43 23.30 -7.01
C LEU A 22 -10.50 22.33 -7.74
N ALA A 23 -10.14 22.64 -8.99
CA ALA A 23 -9.22 21.84 -9.78
C ALA A 23 -7.78 21.91 -9.24
N GLU A 24 -7.39 23.02 -8.62
CA GLU A 24 -6.07 23.20 -8.04
C GLU A 24 -5.86 22.29 -6.81
N GLY A 25 -4.92 21.35 -6.91
CA GLY A 25 -4.53 20.50 -5.78
C GLY A 25 -5.51 19.37 -5.44
N HIS A 26 -6.41 19.02 -6.36
CA HIS A 26 -7.40 17.93 -6.20
C HIS A 26 -8.24 18.08 -4.93
N LYS A 27 -8.84 19.25 -4.74
CA LYS A 27 -9.76 19.48 -3.61
C LYS A 27 -11.07 18.75 -3.85
N VAL A 28 -11.63 18.21 -2.78
CA VAL A 28 -12.93 17.54 -2.81
C VAL A 28 -13.95 18.53 -2.27
N ALA A 29 -15.12 18.62 -2.89
CA ALA A 29 -16.22 19.49 -2.46
C ALA A 29 -17.41 18.65 -1.95
N ALA A 30 -17.90 18.92 -0.75
CA ALA A 30 -19.07 18.25 -0.19
C ALA A 30 -20.09 19.30 0.26
N PRO A 31 -21.19 19.49 -0.49
CA PRO A 31 -22.32 20.25 0.00
C PRO A 31 -23.10 19.41 1.03
N TYR A 32 -23.58 20.08 2.07
CA TYR A 32 -24.41 19.48 3.12
C TYR A 32 -25.36 20.53 3.70
N LEU A 33 -26.38 20.05 4.41
CA LEU A 33 -27.31 20.91 5.12
C LEU A 33 -26.88 21.00 6.58
N ALA A 34 -26.71 22.22 7.08
CA ALA A 34 -26.37 22.48 8.47
C ALA A 34 -27.20 23.63 9.01
N ARG A 35 -27.54 23.55 10.30
CA ARG A 35 -28.08 24.72 11.01
C ARG A 35 -26.92 25.66 11.32
N ARG A 36 -27.18 26.96 11.16
CA ARG A 36 -26.29 27.99 11.69
C ARG A 36 -26.48 27.96 13.20
N ASP A 37 -25.57 27.32 13.91
CA ASP A 37 -25.57 27.22 15.37
C ASP A 37 -24.13 27.12 15.87
N ALA A 38 -23.97 27.11 17.19
CA ALA A 38 -22.66 26.93 17.81
C ALA A 38 -22.03 25.56 17.49
N GLU A 39 -22.82 24.57 17.05
CA GLU A 39 -22.31 23.26 16.64
C GLU A 39 -21.61 23.36 15.28
N LEU A 40 -22.20 24.04 14.29
CA LEU A 40 -21.53 24.28 13.00
C LEU A 40 -20.18 25.00 13.20
N ALA A 41 -20.14 26.04 14.05
CA ALA A 41 -18.90 26.73 14.37
C ALA A 41 -17.86 25.79 15.01
N ARG A 42 -18.29 24.92 15.94
CA ARG A 42 -17.44 23.89 16.54
C ARG A 42 -16.92 22.90 15.51
N THR A 43 -17.76 22.41 14.60
CA THR A 43 -17.35 21.45 13.56
C THR A 43 -16.36 22.06 12.58
N ILE A 44 -16.56 23.32 12.17
CA ILE A 44 -15.61 24.06 11.30
C ILE A 44 -14.24 24.18 11.98
N VAL A 45 -14.23 24.54 13.27
CA VAL A 45 -12.99 24.67 14.03
C VAL A 45 -12.33 23.31 14.28
N GLU A 46 -13.09 22.24 14.53
CA GLU A 46 -12.57 20.88 14.65
C GLU A 46 -11.95 20.40 13.34
N ALA A 47 -12.53 20.77 12.19
CA ALA A 47 -11.98 20.46 10.88
C ALA A 47 -10.65 21.19 10.66
N ALA A 48 -10.55 22.48 11.04
CA ALA A 48 -9.31 23.25 11.00
C ALA A 48 -8.23 22.66 11.92
N TYR A 49 -8.62 22.29 13.15
CA TYR A 49 -7.72 21.62 14.09
C TYR A 49 -7.23 20.27 13.56
N THR A 50 -8.09 19.51 12.88
CA THR A 50 -7.71 18.23 12.23
C THR A 50 -6.66 18.43 11.14
N MET A 51 -6.63 19.62 10.52
CA MET A 51 -5.62 20.04 9.56
C MET A 51 -4.35 20.63 10.21
N GLY A 52 -4.35 20.85 11.52
CA GLY A 52 -3.26 21.51 12.24
C GLY A 52 -3.21 23.02 12.01
N ALA A 53 -4.31 23.62 11.53
CA ALA A 53 -4.39 25.07 11.36
C ALA A 53 -4.72 25.75 12.69
N ASP A 54 -3.92 26.75 13.06
CA ASP A 54 -4.09 27.51 14.30
C ASP A 54 -4.94 28.77 14.10
N ARG A 55 -5.14 29.18 12.84
CA ARG A 55 -5.79 30.43 12.44
C ARG A 55 -6.71 30.19 11.26
N LEU A 56 -7.75 31.01 11.18
CA LEU A 56 -8.77 30.99 10.13
C LEU A 56 -8.91 32.37 9.51
N LEU A 57 -9.11 32.38 8.20
CA LEU A 57 -9.49 33.57 7.44
C LEU A 57 -11.00 33.60 7.31
N VAL A 58 -11.64 34.70 7.71
CA VAL A 58 -13.09 34.82 7.74
C VAL A 58 -13.53 36.13 7.10
N CYS A 59 -14.50 36.07 6.18
CA CYS A 59 -15.09 37.25 5.55
C CYS A 59 -16.53 37.00 5.07
N ARG A 60 -17.29 38.08 4.91
CA ARG A 60 -18.62 38.05 4.26
C ARG A 60 -18.43 37.94 2.74
N THR A 61 -19.26 37.20 2.02
CA THR A 61 -19.01 36.92 0.58
C THR A 61 -19.78 37.82 -0.39
N ARG A 62 -20.74 38.62 0.09
CA ARG A 62 -21.55 39.53 -0.73
C ARG A 62 -20.76 40.74 -1.21
N SER A 63 -21.13 41.29 -2.37
CA SER A 63 -20.42 42.40 -3.01
C SER A 63 -20.42 43.69 -2.19
N GLU A 64 -21.44 43.94 -1.36
CA GLU A 64 -21.46 45.10 -0.45
C GLU A 64 -20.32 45.10 0.58
N HIS A 65 -19.75 43.91 0.88
CA HIS A 65 -18.66 43.72 1.82
C HIS A 65 -17.30 43.56 1.15
N ALA A 66 -17.21 43.79 -0.16
CA ALA A 66 -16.00 43.54 -0.95
C ALA A 66 -14.75 44.30 -0.42
N TYR A 67 -14.95 45.47 0.19
CA TYR A 67 -13.88 46.32 0.72
C TYR A 67 -13.63 46.10 2.22
N ASP A 68 -14.36 45.20 2.87
CA ASP A 68 -14.10 44.87 4.27
C ASP A 68 -12.77 44.13 4.41
N PRO A 69 -12.02 44.34 5.50
CA PRO A 69 -10.83 43.56 5.78
C PRO A 69 -11.20 42.09 6.06
N VAL A 70 -10.36 41.17 5.58
CA VAL A 70 -10.47 39.75 5.98
C VAL A 70 -10.05 39.61 7.44
N SER A 71 -10.94 39.06 8.27
CA SER A 71 -10.64 38.79 9.68
C SER A 71 -9.76 37.55 9.81
N VAL A 72 -8.68 37.66 10.57
CA VAL A 72 -7.83 36.53 10.95
C VAL A 72 -8.10 36.19 12.40
N ILE A 73 -8.78 35.08 12.65
CA ILE A 73 -9.17 34.65 14.00
C ILE A 73 -8.40 33.40 14.41
N PRO A 74 -8.18 33.16 15.72
CA PRO A 74 -7.71 31.85 16.18
C PRO A 74 -8.73 30.77 15.82
N ALA A 75 -8.27 29.55 15.56
CA ALA A 75 -9.13 28.39 15.31
C ALA A 75 -9.84 27.93 16.61
N GLN A 76 -10.79 28.76 17.08
CA GLN A 76 -11.59 28.58 18.28
C GLN A 76 -13.04 28.92 17.98
N ALA A 77 -13.98 28.08 18.45
CA ALA A 77 -15.39 28.26 18.13
C ALA A 77 -15.95 29.58 18.66
N GLY A 78 -15.54 30.01 19.85
CA GLY A 78 -15.94 31.30 20.44
C GLY A 78 -15.55 32.48 19.53
N ALA A 79 -14.29 32.56 19.11
CA ALA A 79 -13.83 33.64 18.23
C ALA A 79 -14.59 33.72 16.89
N LEU A 80 -15.01 32.57 16.34
CA LEU A 80 -15.84 32.54 15.13
C LEU A 80 -17.27 33.03 15.42
N ILE A 81 -17.86 32.60 16.54
CA ILE A 81 -19.20 33.02 16.96
C ILE A 81 -19.21 34.53 17.23
N ASP A 82 -18.27 35.03 18.03
CA ASP A 82 -18.15 36.44 18.40
C ASP A 82 -18.00 37.32 17.16
N LEU A 83 -17.15 36.89 16.20
CA LEU A 83 -16.98 37.60 14.94
C LEU A 83 -18.26 37.66 14.12
N VAL A 84 -18.95 36.53 13.94
CA VAL A 84 -20.16 36.49 13.12
C VAL A 84 -21.31 37.25 13.80
N GLN A 85 -21.41 37.20 15.13
CA GLN A 85 -22.37 38.01 15.91
C GLN A 85 -22.08 39.51 15.81
N SER A 86 -20.81 39.91 15.68
CA SER A 86 -20.44 41.31 15.50
C SER A 86 -20.93 41.92 14.18
N TRP A 87 -21.36 41.09 13.22
CA TRP A 87 -21.90 41.56 11.93
C TRP A 87 -23.39 41.94 11.97
N GLY A 88 -24.06 41.76 13.11
CA GLY A 88 -25.48 42.05 13.29
C GLY A 88 -26.38 40.81 13.19
N GLY A 89 -27.69 41.00 13.40
CA GLY A 89 -28.69 39.92 13.44
C GLY A 89 -29.25 39.50 12.06
N GLU A 90 -28.80 40.10 10.96
CA GLU A 90 -29.24 39.69 9.63
C GLU A 90 -28.39 38.50 9.11
N PRO A 91 -29.01 37.37 8.69
CA PRO A 91 -28.28 36.23 8.15
C PRO A 91 -27.54 36.58 6.85
N THR A 92 -26.21 36.68 6.93
CA THR A 92 -25.34 36.93 5.76
C THR A 92 -24.58 35.67 5.32
N ASP A 93 -24.12 35.66 4.06
CA ASP A 93 -23.25 34.63 3.51
C ASP A 93 -21.80 34.90 3.92
N PHE A 94 -21.09 33.89 4.43
CA PHE A 94 -19.71 34.04 4.85
C PHE A 94 -18.84 32.83 4.55
N LEU A 95 -17.56 33.12 4.43
CA LEU A 95 -16.52 32.17 4.06
C LEU A 95 -15.55 32.03 5.22
N VAL A 96 -15.21 30.78 5.54
CA VAL A 96 -14.14 30.43 6.49
C VAL A 96 -13.09 29.61 5.75
N ALA A 97 -11.86 30.11 5.65
CA ALA A 97 -10.78 29.45 4.91
C ALA A 97 -9.54 29.19 5.79
N LEU A 98 -8.79 28.14 5.46
CA LEU A 98 -7.46 27.92 6.01
C LEU A 98 -6.46 28.93 5.43
N GLU A 99 -5.43 29.31 6.19
CA GLU A 99 -4.45 30.34 5.80
C GLU A 99 -3.76 30.07 4.45
N ASP A 100 -3.49 28.81 4.13
CA ASP A 100 -2.85 28.40 2.87
C ASP A 100 -3.84 28.07 1.74
N LEU A 101 -5.13 28.37 1.96
CA LEU A 101 -6.24 28.12 1.04
C LEU A 101 -6.38 26.65 0.62
N SER A 102 -5.88 25.70 1.44
CA SER A 102 -6.02 24.27 1.17
C SER A 102 -7.42 23.72 1.44
N GLY A 103 -8.23 24.43 2.23
CA GLY A 103 -9.63 24.11 2.48
C GLY A 103 -10.41 25.35 2.91
N ALA A 104 -11.71 25.32 2.67
CA ALA A 104 -12.64 26.38 3.05
C ALA A 104 -14.06 25.83 3.25
N VAL A 105 -14.86 26.56 4.03
CA VAL A 105 -16.29 26.31 4.25
C VAL A 105 -17.04 27.58 3.90
N LEU A 106 -18.00 27.45 3.00
CA LEU A 106 -18.91 28.50 2.61
C LEU A 106 -20.26 28.26 3.28
N VAL A 107 -20.65 29.17 4.16
CA VAL A 107 -21.90 29.11 4.91
C VAL A 107 -22.83 30.15 4.33
N THR A 108 -23.97 29.71 3.79
CA THR A 108 -24.94 30.62 3.18
C THR A 108 -25.91 31.19 4.23
N ALA A 109 -26.69 32.20 3.83
CA ALA A 109 -27.83 32.70 4.59
C ALA A 109 -28.88 31.61 4.84
N GLY A 110 -29.00 30.65 3.93
CA GLY A 110 -29.87 29.48 4.06
C GLY A 110 -29.20 28.27 4.76
N PRO A 111 -29.84 27.09 4.71
CA PRO A 111 -29.30 25.87 5.32
C PRO A 111 -28.14 25.24 4.52
N LEU A 112 -27.84 25.76 3.32
CA LEU A 112 -26.78 25.25 2.48
C LEU A 112 -25.41 25.64 3.06
N THR A 113 -24.58 24.62 3.28
CA THR A 113 -23.16 24.78 3.56
C THR A 113 -22.35 23.97 2.56
N VAL A 114 -21.27 24.54 2.06
CA VAL A 114 -20.36 23.83 1.14
C VAL A 114 -18.99 23.79 1.78
N ALA A 115 -18.48 22.58 2.01
CA ALA A 115 -17.11 22.38 2.45
C ALA A 115 -16.22 21.92 1.30
N VAL A 116 -15.03 22.50 1.20
CA VAL A 116 -14.02 22.13 0.22
C VAL A 116 -12.69 21.91 0.92
N GLY A 117 -12.01 20.83 0.60
CA GLY A 117 -10.67 20.59 1.12
C GLY A 117 -10.22 19.14 0.99
N PRO A 118 -9.14 18.77 1.68
CA PRO A 118 -8.66 17.39 1.73
C PRO A 118 -9.61 16.52 2.57
N ALA A 119 -9.59 15.19 2.34
CA ALA A 119 -10.52 14.27 2.98
C ALA A 119 -10.56 14.34 4.53
N PRO A 120 -9.45 14.51 5.27
CA PRO A 120 -9.51 14.67 6.73
C PRO A 120 -10.30 15.91 7.17
N PHE A 121 -10.24 17.00 6.42
CA PHE A 121 -11.00 18.23 6.68
C PHE A 121 -12.50 17.97 6.47
N LEU A 122 -12.86 17.35 5.35
CA LEU A 122 -14.25 17.06 5.00
C LEU A 122 -14.88 16.01 5.91
N ARG A 123 -14.16 14.95 6.27
CA ARG A 123 -14.71 13.86 7.10
C ARG A 123 -15.14 14.35 8.49
N THR A 124 -14.52 15.41 9.01
CA THR A 124 -14.95 16.06 10.24
C THR A 124 -16.26 16.82 10.05
N LEU A 125 -16.47 17.43 8.87
CA LEU A 125 -17.66 18.25 8.55
C LEU A 125 -18.88 17.42 8.15
N VAL A 126 -18.70 16.44 7.26
CA VAL A 126 -19.82 15.69 6.65
C VAL A 126 -19.88 14.22 7.08
N GLY A 127 -18.98 13.78 7.95
CA GLY A 127 -18.87 12.40 8.41
C GLY A 127 -17.90 11.52 7.60
N PRO A 128 -17.70 10.26 8.02
CA PRO A 128 -16.61 9.41 7.51
C PRO A 128 -16.75 9.00 6.03
N ASP A 129 -17.98 8.93 5.51
CA ASP A 129 -18.27 8.59 4.11
C ASP A 129 -18.76 9.83 3.34
N ILE A 130 -17.82 10.53 2.71
CA ILE A 130 -18.08 11.72 1.90
C ILE A 130 -19.02 11.40 0.73
N GLY A 131 -18.91 10.19 0.15
CA GLY A 131 -19.79 9.77 -0.94
C GLY A 131 -21.24 9.59 -0.49
N ARG A 132 -21.44 8.97 0.67
CA ARG A 132 -22.78 8.87 1.27
C ARG A 132 -23.34 10.23 1.66
N ALA A 133 -22.52 11.14 2.16
CA ALA A 133 -22.94 12.51 2.45
C ALA A 133 -23.41 13.24 1.18
N ARG A 134 -22.65 13.15 0.08
CA ARG A 134 -23.05 13.70 -1.24
C ARG A 134 -24.34 13.08 -1.75
N ALA A 135 -24.50 11.76 -1.64
CA ALA A 135 -25.72 11.05 -2.05
C ALA A 135 -26.93 11.46 -1.21
N ALA A 136 -26.77 11.61 0.10
CA ALA A 136 -27.82 12.09 0.99
C ALA A 136 -28.21 13.55 0.69
N PHE A 137 -27.23 14.40 0.35
CA PHE A 137 -27.49 15.76 -0.10
C PHE A 137 -28.25 15.78 -1.43
N ALA A 138 -27.82 14.99 -2.42
CA ALA A 138 -28.51 14.84 -3.70
C ALA A 138 -29.97 14.40 -3.52
N GLN A 139 -30.21 13.40 -2.66
CA GLN A 139 -31.56 12.92 -2.38
C GLN A 139 -32.42 14.03 -1.79
N ARG A 140 -31.91 14.77 -0.79
CA ARG A 140 -32.65 15.91 -0.20
C ARG A 140 -32.92 17.03 -1.20
N ALA A 141 -31.97 17.33 -2.08
CA ALA A 141 -32.17 18.32 -3.15
C ALA A 141 -33.26 17.88 -4.14
N LEU A 142 -33.32 16.59 -4.48
CA LEU A 142 -34.37 16.00 -5.31
C LEU A 142 -35.74 16.02 -4.64
N ASP A 143 -35.80 15.64 -3.36
CA ASP A 143 -37.05 15.54 -2.60
C ASP A 143 -37.64 16.93 -2.29
N GLY A 144 -36.79 17.93 -2.02
CA GLY A 144 -37.22 19.27 -1.64
C GLY A 144 -37.55 20.21 -2.79
N HIS A 145 -37.19 19.86 -4.03
CA HIS A 145 -37.32 20.72 -5.23
C HIS A 145 -36.75 22.15 -5.10
N ASP A 146 -35.85 22.39 -4.15
CA ASP A 146 -35.18 23.68 -3.96
C ASP A 146 -34.17 23.91 -5.09
N SER A 147 -34.39 24.96 -5.87
CA SER A 147 -33.53 25.33 -7.00
C SER A 147 -32.07 25.56 -6.61
N VAL A 148 -31.81 26.13 -5.42
CA VAL A 148 -30.46 26.42 -4.92
C VAL A 148 -29.74 25.12 -4.55
N LEU A 149 -30.44 24.20 -3.87
CA LEU A 149 -29.88 22.89 -3.53
C LEU A 149 -29.64 22.03 -4.77
N MET A 150 -30.53 22.10 -5.77
CA MET A 150 -30.40 21.38 -7.05
C MET A 150 -29.19 21.89 -7.86
N GLN A 151 -29.02 23.21 -7.91
CA GLN A 151 -27.87 23.85 -8.55
C GLN A 151 -26.56 23.45 -7.86
N ALA A 152 -26.51 23.51 -6.52
CA ALA A 152 -25.35 23.07 -5.75
C ALA A 152 -25.06 21.58 -5.96
N ALA A 153 -26.09 20.72 -5.95
CA ALA A 153 -25.95 19.29 -6.16
C ALA A 153 -25.40 18.97 -7.56
N THR A 154 -25.79 19.73 -8.58
CA THR A 154 -25.27 19.61 -9.94
C THR A 154 -23.83 20.12 -10.02
N ARG A 155 -23.56 21.31 -9.47
CA ARG A 155 -22.24 21.97 -9.53
C ARG A 155 -21.15 21.16 -8.84
N TYR A 156 -21.45 20.58 -7.68
CA TYR A 156 -20.48 19.79 -6.90
C TYR A 156 -20.53 18.29 -7.21
N GLY A 157 -21.21 17.90 -8.29
CA GLY A 157 -21.21 16.52 -8.80
C GLY A 157 -21.88 15.51 -7.88
N CYS A 158 -22.87 15.94 -7.10
CA CYS A 158 -23.74 15.05 -6.31
C CYS A 158 -24.83 14.41 -7.19
N ILE A 159 -25.26 15.10 -8.25
CA ILE A 159 -26.23 14.62 -9.25
C ILE A 159 -25.57 14.68 -10.64
N GLU A 160 -25.74 13.61 -11.44
CA GLU A 160 -25.28 13.62 -12.84
C GLU A 160 -26.19 14.50 -13.71
N PRO A 161 -25.64 15.49 -14.46
CA PRO A 161 -26.43 16.28 -15.39
C PRO A 161 -27.06 15.39 -16.47
N GLY A 162 -28.39 15.42 -16.62
CA GLY A 162 -29.09 14.74 -17.71
C GLY A 162 -29.42 13.24 -17.50
N ALA A 163 -29.53 12.79 -16.24
CA ALA A 163 -29.81 11.39 -15.87
C ALA A 163 -31.00 10.71 -16.58
N ARG A 164 -31.96 11.47 -17.13
CA ARG A 164 -33.06 10.90 -17.94
C ARG A 164 -32.60 10.38 -19.31
N HIS A 165 -31.48 10.84 -19.87
CA HIS A 165 -31.01 10.51 -21.24
C HIS A 165 -29.52 10.10 -21.30
N ALA A 166 -28.83 10.04 -20.16
CA ALA A 166 -27.47 9.54 -20.09
C ALA A 166 -27.47 8.02 -20.38
N ARG A 167 -27.16 7.65 -21.63
CA ARG A 167 -26.78 6.26 -21.98
C ARG A 167 -25.80 5.79 -20.92
N THR A 168 -26.17 4.77 -20.15
CA THR A 168 -25.31 4.14 -19.14
C THR A 168 -23.92 4.01 -19.71
N ARG A 169 -22.97 4.78 -19.13
CA ARG A 169 -21.60 4.87 -19.64
C ARG A 169 -21.05 3.44 -19.65
N ARG A 170 -20.86 2.86 -20.84
CA ARG A 170 -20.47 1.44 -20.98
C ARG A 170 -19.22 1.19 -20.15
N GLU A 171 -19.36 0.44 -19.06
CA GLU A 171 -18.24 0.04 -18.24
C GLU A 171 -17.21 -0.72 -19.08
N PRO A 172 -15.90 -0.57 -18.79
CA PRO A 172 -14.89 -1.39 -19.41
C PRO A 172 -15.21 -2.88 -19.27
N ARG A 173 -15.08 -3.65 -20.37
CA ARG A 173 -15.28 -5.10 -20.36
C ARG A 173 -14.25 -5.80 -19.45
N PRO A 174 -14.63 -6.89 -18.76
CA PRO A 174 -13.72 -7.65 -17.93
C PRO A 174 -12.62 -8.32 -18.78
N ASP A 175 -11.38 -8.30 -18.28
CA ASP A 175 -10.27 -9.03 -18.91
C ASP A 175 -10.31 -10.54 -18.59
N LEU A 176 -9.36 -11.31 -19.12
CA LEU A 176 -9.31 -12.77 -18.92
C LEU A 176 -9.18 -13.10 -17.43
N ALA A 177 -8.27 -12.41 -16.73
CA ALA A 177 -8.02 -12.61 -15.31
C ALA A 177 -9.26 -12.34 -14.46
N GLU A 178 -10.00 -11.26 -14.76
CA GLU A 178 -11.25 -10.95 -14.08
C GLU A 178 -12.34 -11.98 -14.35
N ARG A 179 -12.47 -12.47 -15.59
CA ARG A 179 -13.42 -13.55 -15.92
C ARG A 179 -13.12 -14.84 -15.15
N LEU A 180 -11.85 -15.22 -15.04
CA LEU A 180 -11.42 -16.39 -14.27
C LEU A 180 -11.70 -16.20 -12.78
N ASN A 181 -11.42 -15.02 -12.22
CA ASN A 181 -11.72 -14.70 -10.84
C ASN A 181 -13.23 -14.73 -10.54
N ASN A 182 -14.05 -14.19 -11.46
CA ASN A 182 -15.50 -14.21 -11.34
C ASN A 182 -16.06 -15.63 -11.43
N ARG A 183 -15.52 -16.48 -12.31
CA ARG A 183 -15.87 -17.92 -12.37
C ARG A 183 -15.50 -18.64 -11.07
N ALA A 184 -14.31 -18.37 -10.53
CA ALA A 184 -13.88 -18.96 -9.26
C ALA A 184 -14.72 -18.45 -8.07
N ALA A 185 -15.19 -17.19 -8.08
CA ALA A 185 -16.12 -16.66 -7.10
C ALA A 185 -17.50 -17.30 -7.21
N ALA A 186 -18.07 -17.34 -8.41
CA ALA A 186 -19.34 -18.01 -8.67
C ALA A 186 -19.31 -19.49 -8.30
N LEU A 187 -18.19 -20.19 -8.50
CA LEU A 187 -18.03 -21.59 -8.06
C LEU A 187 -18.12 -21.71 -6.54
N ARG A 188 -17.46 -20.82 -5.78
CA ARG A 188 -17.52 -20.82 -4.31
C ARG A 188 -18.92 -20.53 -3.79
N GLU A 189 -19.63 -19.61 -4.41
CA GLU A 189 -20.98 -19.21 -4.02
C GLU A 189 -22.02 -20.27 -4.39
N ARG A 190 -21.97 -20.81 -5.61
CA ARG A 190 -22.97 -21.75 -6.12
C ARG A 190 -22.73 -23.20 -5.70
N ARG A 191 -21.47 -23.60 -5.50
CA ARG A 191 -21.07 -24.98 -5.18
C ARG A 191 -19.96 -25.01 -4.13
N PRO A 192 -20.25 -24.59 -2.88
CA PRO A 192 -19.26 -24.50 -1.80
C PRO A 192 -18.56 -25.84 -1.51
N GLY A 193 -19.28 -26.97 -1.56
CA GLY A 193 -18.70 -28.30 -1.36
C GLY A 193 -17.64 -28.68 -2.41
N THR A 194 -17.93 -28.45 -3.69
CA THR A 194 -16.95 -28.67 -4.77
C THR A 194 -15.72 -27.79 -4.61
N ALA A 195 -15.92 -26.52 -4.25
CA ALA A 195 -14.81 -25.60 -3.98
C ALA A 195 -13.96 -26.05 -2.77
N ALA A 196 -14.57 -26.61 -1.73
CA ALA A 196 -13.86 -27.18 -0.59
C ALA A 196 -13.02 -28.41 -0.98
N VAL A 197 -13.60 -29.36 -1.74
CA VAL A 197 -12.89 -30.55 -2.22
C VAL A 197 -11.69 -30.18 -3.10
N LEU A 198 -11.87 -29.27 -4.07
CA LEU A 198 -10.77 -28.82 -4.93
C LEU A 198 -9.66 -28.12 -4.14
N ARG A 199 -10.00 -27.43 -3.06
CA ARG A 199 -8.98 -26.84 -2.18
C ARG A 199 -8.24 -27.89 -1.37
N ALA A 200 -8.94 -28.87 -0.83
CA ALA A 200 -8.36 -29.97 -0.08
C ALA A 200 -7.44 -30.83 -0.96
N SER A 201 -7.89 -31.23 -2.15
CA SER A 201 -7.08 -32.02 -3.08
C SER A 201 -5.82 -31.28 -3.51
N ARG A 202 -5.94 -29.99 -3.83
CA ARG A 202 -4.79 -29.13 -4.14
C ARG A 202 -3.81 -29.00 -2.97
N ALA A 203 -4.31 -28.93 -1.73
CA ALA A 203 -3.46 -28.87 -0.55
C ALA A 203 -2.75 -30.20 -0.27
N LEU A 204 -3.46 -31.32 -0.38
CA LEU A 204 -2.90 -32.68 -0.25
C LEU A 204 -1.82 -32.94 -1.30
N LEU A 205 -2.11 -32.62 -2.57
CA LEU A 205 -1.13 -32.71 -3.65
C LEU A 205 0.09 -31.83 -3.37
N ALA A 206 -0.11 -30.58 -2.95
CA ALA A 206 1.01 -29.69 -2.63
C ALA A 206 1.89 -30.26 -1.50
N TRP A 207 1.31 -30.85 -0.45
CA TRP A 207 2.08 -31.50 0.61
C TRP A 207 2.81 -32.74 0.13
N ALA A 208 2.18 -33.60 -0.66
CA ALA A 208 2.84 -34.76 -1.25
C ALA A 208 4.07 -34.35 -2.09
N LEU A 209 3.94 -33.27 -2.86
CA LEU A 209 5.04 -32.70 -3.65
C LEU A 209 6.13 -32.05 -2.77
N VAL A 210 5.77 -31.42 -1.65
CA VAL A 210 6.76 -30.93 -0.67
C VAL A 210 7.53 -32.09 -0.03
N VAL A 211 6.85 -33.18 0.34
CA VAL A 211 7.52 -34.39 0.88
C VAL A 211 8.46 -34.97 -0.16
N PHE A 212 8.04 -35.05 -1.42
CA PHE A 212 8.90 -35.49 -2.52
C PHE A 212 10.13 -34.58 -2.68
N LEU A 213 9.97 -33.26 -2.70
CA LEU A 213 11.09 -32.32 -2.76
C LEU A 213 12.03 -32.44 -1.56
N ALA A 214 11.48 -32.61 -0.36
CA ALA A 214 12.28 -32.83 0.85
C ALA A 214 13.09 -34.12 0.76
N ALA A 215 12.50 -35.20 0.24
CA ALA A 215 13.21 -36.46 0.00
C ALA A 215 14.37 -36.29 -0.99
N VAL A 216 14.16 -35.54 -2.09
CA VAL A 216 15.24 -35.22 -3.06
C VAL A 216 16.37 -34.43 -2.40
N VAL A 217 16.03 -33.40 -1.62
CA VAL A 217 17.02 -32.56 -0.90
C VAL A 217 17.80 -33.35 0.16
N LEU A 218 17.16 -34.30 0.84
CA LEU A 218 17.82 -35.15 1.83
C LEU A 218 18.69 -36.24 1.18
N ALA A 219 18.32 -36.71 0.00
CA ALA A 219 19.05 -37.75 -0.72
C ALA A 219 20.27 -37.23 -1.49
N LEU A 220 20.24 -35.97 -1.94
CA LEU A 220 21.27 -35.37 -2.81
C LEU A 220 21.90 -34.14 -2.13
N PRO A 221 23.17 -34.18 -1.70
CA PRO A 221 23.87 -33.03 -1.12
C PRO A 221 23.84 -31.79 -2.02
N GLU A 222 23.94 -31.97 -3.33
CA GLU A 222 23.89 -30.91 -4.33
C GLU A 222 22.54 -30.20 -4.34
N ALA A 223 21.45 -30.94 -4.13
CA ALA A 223 20.09 -30.39 -4.06
C ALA A 223 19.87 -29.54 -2.81
N GLN A 224 20.65 -29.71 -1.74
CA GLN A 224 20.61 -28.84 -0.56
C GLN A 224 21.06 -27.42 -0.90
N ARG A 225 22.06 -27.26 -1.77
CA ARG A 225 22.53 -25.94 -2.23
C ARG A 225 21.50 -25.27 -3.14
N ALA A 226 20.90 -26.03 -4.07
CA ALA A 226 19.79 -25.51 -4.87
C ALA A 226 18.58 -25.09 -4.01
N ALA A 227 18.29 -25.83 -2.94
CA ALA A 227 17.28 -25.44 -1.96
C ALA A 227 17.68 -24.16 -1.20
N ALA A 228 18.95 -23.99 -0.84
CA ALA A 228 19.44 -22.75 -0.21
C ALA A 228 19.27 -21.53 -1.13
N VAL A 229 19.53 -21.68 -2.45
CA VAL A 229 19.25 -20.64 -3.45
C VAL A 229 17.75 -20.30 -3.45
N PHE A 230 16.87 -21.31 -3.50
CA PHE A 230 15.42 -21.11 -3.44
C PHE A 230 14.98 -20.31 -2.21
N PHE A 231 15.42 -20.70 -1.01
CA PHE A 231 15.04 -20.01 0.22
C PHE A 231 15.63 -18.60 0.30
N THR A 232 16.83 -18.37 -0.24
CA THR A 232 17.45 -17.04 -0.31
C THR A 232 16.63 -16.09 -1.19
N LEU A 233 16.20 -16.55 -2.37
CA LEU A 233 15.37 -15.75 -3.28
C LEU A 233 13.95 -15.56 -2.74
N LEU A 234 13.39 -16.56 -2.07
CA LEU A 234 12.12 -16.42 -1.36
C LEU A 234 12.24 -15.36 -0.26
N TRP A 235 13.34 -15.36 0.50
CA TRP A 235 13.61 -14.37 1.55
C TRP A 235 13.76 -12.96 0.98
N LEU A 236 14.49 -12.79 -0.13
CA LEU A 236 14.56 -11.53 -0.88
C LEU A 236 13.15 -11.00 -1.21
N LEU A 237 12.30 -11.83 -1.80
CA LEU A 237 10.93 -11.43 -2.17
C LEU A 237 10.07 -11.09 -0.95
N VAL A 238 10.25 -11.80 0.17
CA VAL A 238 9.60 -11.48 1.45
C VAL A 238 10.08 -10.12 1.94
N GLN A 239 11.37 -9.82 1.94
CA GLN A 239 11.90 -8.51 2.33
C GLN A 239 11.31 -7.38 1.48
N LEU A 240 11.30 -7.54 0.15
CA LEU A 240 10.69 -6.57 -0.75
C LEU A 240 9.19 -6.39 -0.44
N CYS A 241 8.46 -7.47 -0.17
CA CYS A 241 7.05 -7.41 0.23
C CYS A 241 6.83 -6.72 1.60
N LEU A 242 7.78 -6.83 2.52
CA LEU A 242 7.76 -6.17 3.81
C LEU A 242 7.97 -4.67 3.65
N PHE A 243 8.91 -4.24 2.79
CA PHE A 243 9.18 -2.82 2.56
C PHE A 243 8.18 -2.15 1.60
N ALA A 244 7.62 -2.88 0.63
CA ALA A 244 6.62 -2.40 -0.33
C ALA A 244 5.25 -2.23 0.35
N ARG A 245 5.17 -1.33 1.33
CA ARG A 245 4.01 -1.16 2.20
C ARG A 245 2.78 -0.68 1.47
N SER A 246 2.87 -0.12 0.27
CA SER A 246 1.73 0.26 -0.58
C SER A 246 1.26 -0.83 -1.55
N ARG A 247 1.87 -2.04 -1.52
CA ARG A 247 1.58 -3.09 -2.51
C ARG A 247 0.11 -3.48 -2.58
N THR A 248 -0.33 -3.80 -3.80
CA THR A 248 -1.64 -4.36 -4.12
C THR A 248 -1.56 -5.80 -4.62
N VAL A 249 -0.40 -6.25 -5.12
CA VAL A 249 -0.22 -7.64 -5.57
C VAL A 249 -0.14 -8.60 -4.39
N THR A 250 -0.70 -9.80 -4.56
CA THR A 250 -0.61 -10.87 -3.57
C THR A 250 0.66 -11.68 -3.78
N LEU A 251 1.14 -12.34 -2.72
CA LEU A 251 2.29 -13.23 -2.82
C LEU A 251 2.05 -14.37 -3.83
N SER A 252 0.81 -14.86 -3.96
CA SER A 252 0.45 -15.83 -5.00
C SER A 252 0.66 -15.34 -6.42
N VAL A 253 0.46 -14.04 -6.71
CA VAL A 253 0.80 -13.51 -8.04
C VAL A 253 2.31 -13.49 -8.23
N LEU A 254 3.07 -13.14 -7.18
CA LEU A 254 4.54 -13.14 -7.24
C LEU A 254 5.09 -14.56 -7.45
N MET A 255 4.62 -15.56 -6.70
CA MET A 255 5.10 -16.95 -6.87
C MET A 255 4.76 -17.53 -8.26
N ARG A 256 3.63 -17.13 -8.87
CA ARG A 256 3.32 -17.45 -10.27
C ARG A 256 4.32 -16.83 -11.24
N LEU A 257 4.79 -15.62 -10.94
CA LEU A 257 5.81 -14.95 -11.75
C LEU A 257 7.21 -15.49 -11.51
N VAL A 258 7.53 -15.99 -10.31
CA VAL A 258 8.74 -16.79 -10.08
C VAL A 258 8.72 -18.03 -10.98
N ALA A 259 7.62 -18.78 -10.99
CA ALA A 259 7.48 -19.93 -11.88
C ALA A 259 7.58 -19.53 -13.36
N ALA A 260 6.89 -18.46 -13.79
CA ALA A 260 6.94 -17.99 -15.17
C ALA A 260 8.33 -17.47 -15.57
N GLY A 261 9.04 -16.78 -14.68
CA GLY A 261 10.41 -16.30 -14.89
C GLY A 261 11.40 -17.45 -15.03
N GLY A 262 11.27 -18.50 -14.20
CA GLY A 262 12.08 -19.71 -14.35
C GLY A 262 11.80 -20.44 -15.66
N LEU A 263 10.53 -20.50 -16.09
CA LEU A 263 10.18 -21.09 -17.39
C LEU A 263 10.75 -20.32 -18.59
N MET A 264 11.10 -19.04 -18.44
CA MET A 264 11.78 -18.27 -19.51
C MET A 264 13.20 -18.76 -19.77
N ALA A 265 13.79 -19.54 -18.86
CA ALA A 265 15.09 -20.17 -19.08
C ALA A 265 15.07 -21.08 -20.33
N ILE A 266 13.97 -21.81 -20.57
CA ILE A 266 13.86 -22.74 -21.70
C ILE A 266 14.01 -22.03 -23.06
N PRO A 267 13.18 -21.02 -23.41
CA PRO A 267 13.34 -20.32 -24.67
C PRO A 267 14.65 -19.53 -24.78
N VAL A 268 15.22 -19.05 -23.65
CA VAL A 268 16.52 -18.36 -23.65
C VAL A 268 17.65 -19.31 -24.03
N ALA A 269 17.69 -20.51 -23.44
CA ALA A 269 18.68 -21.55 -23.77
C ALA A 269 18.65 -21.98 -25.25
N LEU A 270 17.52 -21.76 -25.93
CA LEU A 270 17.40 -21.99 -27.38
C LEU A 270 17.76 -20.75 -28.21
N ALA A 271 17.42 -19.55 -27.72
CA ALA A 271 17.62 -18.30 -28.44
C ALA A 271 19.09 -17.86 -28.47
N GLU A 272 19.83 -18.04 -27.37
CA GLU A 272 21.25 -17.69 -27.27
C GLU A 272 22.12 -18.34 -28.35
N PRO A 273 22.14 -19.69 -28.52
CA PRO A 273 22.96 -20.32 -29.56
C PRO A 273 22.47 -20.01 -30.96
N ALA A 274 21.16 -19.83 -31.16
CA ALA A 274 20.63 -19.43 -32.46
C ALA A 274 21.11 -18.03 -32.86
N LEU A 275 21.09 -17.07 -31.93
CA LEU A 275 21.52 -15.70 -32.18
C LEU A 275 23.05 -15.62 -32.31
N ALA A 276 23.81 -16.34 -31.48
CA ALA A 276 25.25 -16.47 -31.63
C ALA A 276 25.62 -17.02 -33.02
N GLY A 277 24.94 -18.08 -33.48
CA GLY A 277 25.14 -18.67 -34.80
C GLY A 277 24.85 -17.71 -35.95
N VAL A 278 23.78 -16.91 -35.85
CA VAL A 278 23.47 -15.84 -36.84
C VAL A 278 24.56 -14.79 -36.91
N LEU A 279 25.22 -14.50 -35.78
CA LEU A 279 26.32 -13.55 -35.70
C LEU A 279 27.69 -14.17 -36.04
N GLY A 280 27.72 -15.45 -36.46
CA GLY A 280 28.95 -16.16 -36.80
C GLY A 280 29.82 -16.53 -35.59
N MET A 281 29.28 -16.45 -34.38
CA MET A 281 29.97 -16.81 -33.14
C MET A 281 29.71 -18.27 -32.76
N ALA A 282 30.72 -18.92 -32.19
CA ALA A 282 30.52 -20.22 -31.55
C ALA A 282 29.69 -20.04 -30.27
N PRO A 283 28.84 -21.01 -29.88
CA PRO A 283 28.10 -20.94 -28.61
C PRO A 283 28.97 -20.78 -27.36
N ALA A 284 30.23 -21.24 -27.41
CA ALA A 284 31.20 -21.10 -26.33
C ALA A 284 32.11 -19.87 -26.46
N ASP A 285 31.83 -18.97 -27.43
CA ASP A 285 32.60 -17.75 -27.63
C ASP A 285 32.42 -16.78 -26.42
N PRO A 286 33.51 -16.33 -25.77
CA PRO A 286 33.44 -15.35 -24.68
C PRO A 286 32.65 -14.08 -25.03
N PHE A 287 32.65 -13.64 -26.29
CA PHE A 287 31.87 -12.47 -26.72
C PHE A 287 30.37 -12.77 -26.82
N ALA A 288 29.99 -13.97 -27.26
CA ALA A 288 28.59 -14.38 -27.26
C ALA A 288 28.03 -14.41 -25.82
N TYR A 289 28.85 -14.86 -24.88
CA TYR A 289 28.53 -14.90 -23.46
C TYR A 289 28.28 -13.53 -22.82
N ALA A 290 29.12 -12.52 -23.10
CA ALA A 290 28.95 -11.19 -22.51
C ALA A 290 27.95 -10.31 -23.29
N TYR A 291 27.96 -10.36 -24.62
CA TYR A 291 27.27 -9.37 -25.46
C TYR A 291 26.01 -9.90 -26.16
N VAL A 292 25.80 -11.22 -26.25
CA VAL A 292 24.58 -11.81 -26.82
C VAL A 292 23.66 -12.32 -25.72
N ALA A 293 24.19 -13.12 -24.78
CA ALA A 293 23.38 -13.71 -23.71
C ALA A 293 22.74 -12.62 -22.84
N VAL A 294 23.53 -11.66 -22.33
CA VAL A 294 23.02 -10.63 -21.39
C VAL A 294 21.80 -9.87 -21.93
N PRO A 295 21.81 -9.27 -23.14
CA PRO A 295 20.61 -8.61 -23.67
C PRO A 295 19.42 -9.55 -23.87
N VAL A 296 19.64 -10.78 -24.32
CA VAL A 296 18.59 -11.79 -24.51
C VAL A 296 17.95 -12.15 -23.18
N GLU A 297 18.76 -12.40 -22.16
CA GLU A 297 18.29 -12.71 -20.82
C GLU A 297 17.52 -11.56 -20.18
N GLU A 298 18.06 -10.33 -20.22
CA GLU A 298 17.39 -9.14 -19.68
C GLU A 298 16.04 -8.89 -20.37
N ALA A 299 15.97 -9.10 -21.69
CA ALA A 299 14.71 -9.03 -22.43
C ALA A 299 13.72 -10.14 -22.01
N ALA A 300 14.19 -11.38 -21.88
CA ALA A 300 13.37 -12.52 -21.51
C ALA A 300 12.76 -12.39 -20.11
N LYS A 301 13.51 -11.85 -19.15
CA LYS A 301 13.04 -11.59 -17.77
C LYS A 301 11.85 -10.61 -17.73
N LEU A 302 11.70 -9.74 -18.74
CA LEU A 302 10.58 -8.80 -18.86
C LEU A 302 9.34 -9.41 -19.55
N VAL A 303 9.44 -10.59 -20.15
CA VAL A 303 8.32 -11.26 -20.81
C VAL A 303 7.19 -11.62 -19.84
N PRO A 304 7.41 -12.24 -18.66
CA PRO A 304 6.32 -12.56 -17.74
C PRO A 304 5.55 -11.31 -17.23
N PRO A 305 6.20 -10.20 -16.81
CA PRO A 305 5.50 -8.95 -16.52
C PRO A 305 4.71 -8.39 -17.71
N LEU A 306 5.24 -8.51 -18.94
CA LEU A 306 4.55 -8.05 -20.16
C LEU A 306 3.30 -8.90 -20.45
N LEU A 307 3.40 -10.23 -20.33
CA LEU A 307 2.26 -11.14 -20.45
C LEU A 307 1.18 -10.84 -19.40
N LEU A 308 1.59 -10.53 -18.16
CA LEU A 308 0.66 -10.11 -17.13
C LEU A 308 -0.08 -8.81 -17.52
N TRP A 309 0.62 -7.84 -18.11
CA TRP A 309 0.00 -6.62 -18.62
C TRP A 309 -0.99 -6.88 -19.76
N LEU A 310 -0.68 -7.81 -20.67
CA LEU A 310 -1.56 -8.19 -21.78
C LEU A 310 -2.82 -8.94 -21.29
N LEU A 311 -2.64 -9.96 -20.45
CA LEU A 311 -3.70 -10.87 -20.04
C LEU A 311 -4.56 -10.34 -18.87
N ALA A 312 -4.00 -9.44 -18.07
CA ALA A 312 -4.63 -8.89 -16.87
C ALA A 312 -4.58 -7.35 -16.88
N ARG A 313 -4.85 -6.72 -18.03
CA ARG A 313 -4.72 -5.26 -18.21
C ARG A 313 -5.52 -4.44 -17.19
N GLN A 314 -6.74 -4.84 -16.84
CA GLN A 314 -7.53 -4.14 -15.83
C GLN A 314 -6.96 -4.35 -14.42
N ARG A 315 -6.31 -5.49 -14.18
CA ARG A 315 -5.55 -5.72 -12.95
C ARG A 315 -4.29 -4.85 -12.89
N VAL A 316 -3.51 -4.76 -13.95
CA VAL A 316 -2.29 -3.92 -13.97
C VAL A 316 -2.65 -2.43 -13.89
N ARG A 317 -3.81 -2.01 -14.41
CA ARG A 317 -4.43 -0.70 -14.15
C ARG A 317 -4.87 -0.47 -12.71
N ARG A 318 -4.62 -1.40 -11.78
CA ARG A 318 -4.83 -1.25 -10.33
C ARG A 318 -3.55 -1.41 -9.51
N PHE A 319 -2.41 -1.65 -10.17
CA PHE A 319 -1.09 -1.69 -9.54
C PHE A 319 -0.64 -0.36 -8.95
N ALA A 320 -0.19 -0.39 -7.72
CA ALA A 320 0.69 0.61 -7.14
C ALA A 320 2.05 0.63 -7.89
N ALA A 321 2.84 1.69 -7.74
CA ALA A 321 4.15 1.82 -8.36
C ALA A 321 5.08 0.69 -7.90
N VAL A 322 5.06 0.37 -6.60
CA VAL A 322 5.85 -0.74 -6.03
C VAL A 322 5.44 -2.11 -6.55
N ASP A 323 4.22 -2.28 -7.06
CA ASP A 323 3.80 -3.57 -7.61
C ASP A 323 4.57 -3.92 -8.88
N TYR A 324 4.94 -2.92 -9.70
CA TYR A 324 5.77 -3.15 -10.88
C TYR A 324 7.16 -3.67 -10.47
N LEU A 325 7.77 -3.05 -9.46
CA LEU A 325 9.02 -3.51 -8.86
C LEU A 325 8.89 -4.97 -8.39
N LEU A 326 7.83 -5.30 -7.63
CA LEU A 326 7.64 -6.66 -7.10
C LEU A 326 7.43 -7.71 -8.20
N VAL A 327 6.68 -7.40 -9.25
CA VAL A 327 6.49 -8.35 -10.37
C VAL A 327 7.78 -8.54 -11.17
N GLY A 328 8.59 -7.48 -11.34
CA GLY A 328 9.92 -7.58 -11.92
C GLY A 328 10.85 -8.43 -11.05
N ALA A 329 10.87 -8.18 -9.73
CA ALA A 329 11.66 -8.95 -8.77
C ALA A 329 11.31 -10.44 -8.81
N ALA A 330 10.02 -10.76 -8.85
CA ALA A 330 9.54 -12.13 -8.90
C ALA A 330 9.95 -12.83 -10.22
N SER A 331 9.83 -12.13 -11.35
CA SER A 331 10.25 -12.67 -12.65
C SER A 331 11.76 -12.94 -12.68
N GLY A 332 12.57 -11.96 -12.28
CA GLY A 332 14.02 -12.10 -12.19
C GLY A 332 14.47 -13.17 -11.19
N ALA A 333 13.81 -13.28 -10.04
CA ALA A 333 14.06 -14.33 -9.06
C ALA A 333 13.77 -15.74 -9.61
N GLY A 334 12.74 -15.87 -10.46
CA GLY A 334 12.46 -17.11 -11.17
C GLY A 334 13.59 -17.53 -12.10
N PHE A 335 14.08 -16.59 -12.91
CA PHE A 335 15.20 -16.82 -13.82
C PHE A 335 16.48 -17.18 -13.04
N GLN A 336 16.78 -16.38 -12.01
CA GLN A 336 17.92 -16.60 -11.11
C GLN A 336 17.87 -17.94 -10.39
N LEU A 337 16.68 -18.41 -9.99
CA LEU A 337 16.51 -19.71 -9.36
C LEU A 337 16.94 -20.85 -10.28
N VAL A 338 16.69 -20.75 -11.59
CA VAL A 338 17.12 -21.78 -12.55
C VAL A 338 18.64 -21.72 -12.75
N GLU A 339 19.18 -20.54 -13.07
CA GLU A 339 20.61 -20.36 -13.33
C GLU A 339 21.47 -20.74 -12.11
N GLN A 340 21.22 -20.12 -10.95
CA GLN A 340 21.97 -20.40 -9.73
C GLN A 340 21.63 -21.77 -9.15
N GLY A 341 20.41 -22.28 -9.36
CA GLY A 341 20.02 -23.62 -8.95
C GLY A 341 20.78 -24.70 -9.71
N ILE A 342 20.91 -24.56 -11.04
CA ILE A 342 21.72 -25.47 -11.87
C ILE A 342 23.19 -25.35 -11.49
N THR A 343 23.72 -24.12 -11.37
CA THR A 343 25.11 -23.89 -10.93
C THR A 343 25.39 -24.58 -9.59
N ALA A 344 24.45 -24.47 -8.64
CA ALA A 344 24.55 -25.12 -7.34
C ALA A 344 24.42 -26.66 -7.39
N LEU A 345 23.87 -27.23 -8.46
CA LEU A 345 23.85 -28.68 -8.68
C LEU A 345 25.18 -29.18 -9.24
N VAL A 346 25.76 -28.46 -10.20
CA VAL A 346 26.91 -28.95 -11.00
C VAL A 346 28.29 -28.64 -10.40
N THR A 347 28.40 -27.65 -9.52
CA THR A 347 29.68 -27.23 -8.91
C THR A 347 30.12 -28.13 -7.75
N THR A 348 31.42 -28.27 -7.49
CA THR A 348 31.98 -29.12 -6.40
C THR A 348 31.69 -28.58 -4.99
N PRO A 349 31.68 -29.43 -3.94
CA PRO A 349 30.98 -29.17 -2.68
C PRO A 349 31.69 -28.23 -1.71
N VAL A 350 30.90 -27.34 -1.09
CA VAL A 350 31.08 -26.87 0.30
C VAL A 350 29.72 -27.08 1.00
N PRO A 351 29.65 -27.78 2.15
CA PRO A 351 28.38 -28.02 2.83
C PRO A 351 27.82 -26.71 3.41
N VAL A 352 26.57 -26.38 3.05
CA VAL A 352 25.85 -25.22 3.60
C VAL A 352 24.55 -25.71 4.24
N LEU A 353 24.56 -25.84 5.56
CA LEU A 353 23.37 -26.26 6.32
C LEU A 353 22.42 -25.10 6.65
N VAL A 354 22.84 -23.85 6.42
CA VAL A 354 22.07 -22.63 6.74
C VAL A 354 22.09 -21.70 5.53
N PRO A 355 20.92 -21.25 5.00
CA PRO A 355 20.92 -20.28 3.91
C PRO A 355 21.68 -19.01 4.36
N PRO A 356 22.64 -18.51 3.58
CA PRO A 356 23.44 -17.36 3.98
C PRO A 356 22.54 -16.14 4.18
N GLY A 357 22.69 -15.49 5.34
CA GLY A 357 22.25 -14.10 5.47
C GLY A 357 20.76 -13.87 5.75
N VAL A 358 20.18 -14.51 6.76
CA VAL A 358 18.83 -14.14 7.24
C VAL A 358 18.74 -12.64 7.58
N TRP A 359 19.84 -12.03 8.02
CA TRP A 359 19.97 -10.60 8.32
C TRP A 359 20.45 -9.75 7.15
N THR A 360 20.78 -10.39 6.02
CA THR A 360 21.29 -9.72 4.84
C THR A 360 20.16 -9.02 4.10
N LEU A 361 20.31 -7.71 3.89
CA LEU A 361 19.35 -6.90 3.14
C LEU A 361 19.49 -7.16 1.64
N LEU A 362 18.41 -7.65 1.01
CA LEU A 362 18.35 -8.05 -0.41
C LEU A 362 19.49 -9.03 -0.79
N PRO A 363 19.46 -10.28 -0.28
CA PRO A 363 20.50 -11.28 -0.55
C PRO A 363 20.44 -11.81 -1.99
N GLY A 364 21.40 -12.64 -2.39
CA GLY A 364 21.41 -13.28 -3.72
C GLY A 364 22.24 -12.54 -4.79
N TRP A 365 23.16 -11.69 -4.38
CA TRP A 365 24.16 -11.12 -5.30
C TRP A 365 25.31 -12.11 -5.53
N THR A 366 26.04 -11.88 -6.61
CA THR A 366 27.28 -12.61 -6.95
C THR A 366 28.45 -11.61 -6.93
N ASP A 367 29.56 -12.00 -6.34
CA ASP A 367 30.80 -11.23 -6.32
C ASP A 367 31.87 -11.94 -7.18
N LEU A 368 32.58 -11.19 -8.01
CA LEU A 368 33.75 -11.67 -8.75
C LEU A 368 34.84 -10.59 -8.71
N ALA A 369 35.95 -10.89 -8.02
CA ALA A 369 36.99 -9.93 -7.70
C ALA A 369 36.42 -8.66 -7.03
N GLN A 370 36.54 -7.49 -7.66
CA GLN A 370 36.00 -6.21 -7.16
C GLN A 370 34.61 -5.86 -7.76
N LEU A 371 34.05 -6.73 -8.60
CA LEU A 371 32.78 -6.51 -9.27
C LEU A 371 31.66 -7.21 -8.49
N ARG A 372 30.49 -6.57 -8.43
CA ARG A 372 29.29 -7.16 -7.84
C ARG A 372 28.13 -7.12 -8.82
N PHE A 373 27.47 -8.26 -9.00
CA PHE A 373 26.17 -8.31 -9.67
C PHE A 373 25.08 -8.53 -8.63
N ALA A 374 24.13 -7.59 -8.54
CA ALA A 374 23.09 -7.63 -7.51
C ALA A 374 22.08 -8.79 -7.66
N GLY A 375 22.17 -9.57 -8.75
CA GLY A 375 21.29 -10.68 -9.09
C GLY A 375 20.10 -10.27 -9.96
N HIS A 376 19.60 -11.19 -10.78
CA HIS A 376 18.53 -10.94 -11.74
C HIS A 376 17.24 -10.45 -11.09
N ALA A 377 16.94 -10.91 -9.86
CA ALA A 377 15.80 -10.42 -9.10
C ALA A 377 15.90 -8.90 -8.87
N VAL A 378 17.07 -8.40 -8.46
CA VAL A 378 17.28 -6.97 -8.14
C VAL A 378 17.31 -6.13 -9.42
N THR A 379 18.01 -6.56 -10.46
CA THR A 379 18.12 -5.80 -11.72
C THR A 379 16.79 -5.74 -12.48
N THR A 380 16.06 -6.85 -12.57
CA THR A 380 14.72 -6.84 -13.19
C THR A 380 13.73 -5.99 -12.39
N ALA A 381 13.82 -6.02 -11.05
CA ALA A 381 13.03 -5.16 -10.18
C ALA A 381 13.35 -3.67 -10.40
N LEU A 382 14.61 -3.33 -10.64
CA LEU A 382 15.07 -1.97 -10.91
C LEU A 382 14.40 -1.39 -12.17
N ILE A 383 14.46 -2.12 -13.28
CA ILE A 383 13.83 -1.73 -14.55
C ILE A 383 12.32 -1.50 -14.33
N CYS A 384 11.66 -2.46 -13.69
CA CYS A 384 10.22 -2.40 -13.46
C CYS A 384 9.83 -1.34 -12.41
N ALA A 385 10.71 -0.97 -11.47
CA ALA A 385 10.50 0.16 -10.58
C ALA A 385 10.43 1.48 -11.37
N GLY A 386 11.30 1.66 -12.36
CA GLY A 386 11.22 2.77 -13.32
C GLY A 386 9.87 2.81 -14.04
N VAL A 387 9.39 1.65 -14.50
CA VAL A 387 8.07 1.53 -15.15
C VAL A 387 6.95 1.91 -14.19
N GLY A 388 7.02 1.46 -12.93
CA GLY A 388 6.03 1.78 -11.90
C GLY A 388 5.95 3.27 -11.59
N LEU A 389 7.10 3.90 -11.36
CA LEU A 389 7.20 5.35 -11.13
C LEU A 389 6.66 6.15 -12.32
N ALA A 390 6.99 5.76 -13.56
CA ALA A 390 6.46 6.40 -14.75
C ALA A 390 4.94 6.18 -14.91
N ALA A 391 4.46 4.95 -14.69
CA ALA A 391 3.06 4.59 -14.87
C ALA A 391 2.13 5.31 -13.90
N VAL A 392 2.53 5.45 -12.64
CA VAL A 392 1.75 6.12 -11.58
C VAL A 392 2.03 7.63 -11.56
N GLY A 393 3.29 8.03 -11.63
CA GLY A 393 3.73 9.41 -11.42
C GLY A 393 3.53 10.35 -12.61
N ARG A 394 3.32 9.84 -13.84
CA ARG A 394 3.24 10.69 -15.04
C ARG A 394 2.16 11.78 -15.01
N ARG A 395 1.07 11.58 -14.26
CA ARG A 395 0.01 12.59 -14.13
C ARG A 395 0.49 13.82 -13.38
N ARG A 396 1.43 13.63 -12.45
CA ARG A 396 1.92 14.67 -11.54
C ARG A 396 3.26 15.24 -11.97
N TYR A 397 4.16 14.39 -12.45
CA TYR A 397 5.54 14.78 -12.79
C TYR A 397 5.81 14.79 -14.30
N GLY A 398 4.78 14.48 -15.11
CA GLY A 398 4.86 14.51 -16.58
C GLY A 398 5.42 13.24 -17.20
N LEU A 399 5.41 13.20 -18.54
CA LEU A 399 5.82 12.04 -19.33
C LEU A 399 7.33 11.76 -19.29
N ARG A 400 8.15 12.71 -18.83
CA ARG A 400 9.62 12.58 -18.72
C ARG A 400 10.05 11.41 -17.82
N LEU A 401 9.20 10.98 -16.88
CA LEU A 401 9.47 9.79 -16.07
C LEU A 401 9.65 8.51 -16.90
N TRP A 402 9.15 8.48 -18.15
CA TRP A 402 9.39 7.35 -19.07
C TRP A 402 10.84 7.25 -19.57
N LEU A 403 11.71 8.19 -19.24
CA LEU A 403 13.17 8.04 -19.40
C LEU A 403 13.77 7.11 -18.33
N LEU A 404 13.10 6.88 -17.20
CA LEU A 404 13.64 6.03 -16.13
C LEU A 404 13.79 4.56 -16.54
N PRO A 405 12.79 3.87 -17.12
CA PRO A 405 12.95 2.47 -17.52
C PRO A 405 14.17 2.18 -18.41
N PRO A 406 14.40 2.90 -19.53
CA PRO A 406 15.57 2.62 -20.38
C PRO A 406 16.89 2.94 -19.69
N LEU A 407 16.96 3.99 -18.85
CA LEU A 407 18.16 4.30 -18.08
C LEU A 407 18.48 3.18 -17.07
N LEU A 408 17.48 2.67 -16.36
CA LEU A 408 17.65 1.59 -15.40
C LEU A 408 17.92 0.24 -16.08
N ALA A 409 17.41 0.04 -17.30
CA ALA A 409 17.78 -1.12 -18.12
C ALA A 409 19.25 -1.04 -18.56
N ALA A 410 19.76 0.14 -18.91
CA ALA A 410 21.18 0.31 -19.21
C ALA A 410 22.07 -0.02 -18.00
N VAL A 411 21.67 0.39 -16.79
CA VAL A 411 22.38 0.01 -15.54
C VAL A 411 22.36 -1.51 -15.33
N ALA A 412 21.18 -2.13 -15.45
CA ALA A 412 21.03 -3.58 -15.30
C ALA A 412 21.88 -4.38 -16.29
N VAL A 413 21.84 -4.01 -17.57
CA VAL A 413 22.65 -4.63 -18.63
C VAL A 413 24.13 -4.41 -18.38
N LEU A 414 24.55 -3.21 -17.98
CA LEU A 414 25.95 -2.90 -17.73
C LEU A 414 26.53 -3.71 -16.56
N ASP A 415 25.84 -3.77 -15.42
CA ASP A 415 26.27 -4.57 -14.25
C ASP A 415 26.40 -6.06 -14.62
N HIS A 416 25.41 -6.58 -15.35
CA HIS A 416 25.38 -7.98 -15.76
C HIS A 416 26.47 -8.29 -16.79
N MET A 417 26.60 -7.45 -17.82
CA MET A 417 27.65 -7.56 -18.84
C MET A 417 29.05 -7.44 -18.25
N ALA A 418 29.25 -6.57 -17.25
CA ALA A 418 30.54 -6.43 -16.57
C ALA A 418 30.94 -7.72 -15.83
N LEU A 419 30.00 -8.35 -15.13
CA LEU A 419 30.24 -9.63 -14.45
C LEU A 419 30.54 -10.74 -15.47
N ASN A 420 29.71 -10.87 -16.52
CA ASN A 420 29.92 -11.89 -17.55
C ASN A 420 31.24 -11.64 -18.29
N ALA A 421 31.56 -10.42 -18.70
CA ALA A 421 32.84 -10.14 -19.34
C ALA A 421 34.02 -10.60 -18.46
N ALA A 422 34.01 -10.25 -17.17
CA ALA A 422 35.05 -10.67 -16.24
C ALA A 422 35.11 -12.20 -16.04
N ALA A 423 33.96 -12.87 -15.96
CA ALA A 423 33.87 -14.32 -15.86
C ALA A 423 34.41 -15.03 -17.12
N ALA A 424 34.26 -14.42 -18.29
CA ALA A 424 34.81 -14.88 -19.56
C ALA A 424 36.27 -14.49 -19.80
N GLY A 425 36.92 -13.77 -18.88
CA GLY A 425 38.27 -13.25 -19.06
C GLY A 425 38.37 -12.13 -20.10
N LEU A 426 37.29 -11.39 -20.33
CA LEU A 426 37.23 -10.24 -21.22
C LEU A 426 37.38 -8.92 -20.45
N ASP A 427 38.19 -8.02 -21.00
CA ASP A 427 38.26 -6.64 -20.53
C ASP A 427 37.13 -5.80 -21.12
N LEU A 428 36.54 -4.95 -20.28
CA LEU A 428 35.62 -3.92 -20.73
C LEU A 428 36.41 -2.80 -21.42
N THR A 429 35.82 -2.17 -22.44
CA THR A 429 36.39 -0.93 -22.99
C THR A 429 36.48 0.15 -21.92
N GLU A 430 37.48 1.03 -21.99
CA GLU A 430 37.67 2.15 -21.04
C GLU A 430 36.38 2.95 -20.74
N PRO A 431 35.57 3.39 -21.74
CA PRO A 431 34.34 4.12 -21.44
C PRO A 431 33.31 3.28 -20.70
N THR A 432 33.19 1.99 -21.02
CA THR A 432 32.28 1.05 -20.32
C THR A 432 32.74 0.82 -18.89
N GLN A 433 34.04 0.64 -18.67
CA GLN A 433 34.63 0.48 -17.35
C GLN A 433 34.44 1.73 -16.49
N ALA A 434 34.68 2.92 -17.05
CA ALA A 434 34.46 4.20 -16.37
C ALA A 434 32.98 4.40 -16.01
N ALA A 435 32.06 4.07 -16.92
CA ALA A 435 30.62 4.13 -16.65
C ALA A 435 30.20 3.18 -15.53
N HIS A 436 30.70 1.93 -15.54
CA HIS A 436 30.41 0.94 -14.50
C HIS A 436 31.00 1.37 -13.14
N ALA A 437 32.21 1.94 -13.12
CA ALA A 437 32.82 2.50 -11.92
C ALA A 437 32.04 3.69 -11.34
N LEU A 438 31.56 4.60 -12.19
CA LEU A 438 30.70 5.73 -11.76
C LEU A 438 29.38 5.26 -11.14
N LEU A 439 28.86 4.11 -11.56
CA LEU A 439 27.68 3.46 -10.99
C LEU A 439 28.01 2.60 -9.76
N GLY A 440 29.27 2.62 -9.29
CA GLY A 440 29.70 1.95 -8.07
C GLY A 440 30.02 0.46 -8.26
N GLY A 441 30.36 0.02 -9.47
CA GLY A 441 30.79 -1.35 -9.75
C GLY A 441 29.72 -2.41 -9.43
N GLY A 442 28.44 -2.03 -9.56
CA GLY A 442 27.27 -2.82 -9.20
C GLY A 442 26.96 -2.90 -7.69
N HIS A 443 27.83 -2.40 -6.81
CA HIS A 443 27.54 -2.31 -5.36
C HIS A 443 26.40 -1.34 -5.03
N ALA A 444 26.19 -0.31 -5.86
CA ALA A 444 25.15 0.70 -5.65
C ALA A 444 23.75 0.21 -6.03
N THR A 445 23.63 -0.83 -6.87
CA THR A 445 22.38 -1.21 -7.54
C THR A 445 21.28 -1.62 -6.57
N ARG A 446 21.62 -2.34 -5.49
CA ARG A 446 20.66 -2.67 -4.42
C ARG A 446 20.16 -1.43 -3.67
N TRP A 447 21.03 -0.44 -3.44
CA TRP A 447 20.68 0.79 -2.75
C TRP A 447 19.82 1.70 -3.63
N LEU A 448 20.12 1.73 -4.93
CA LEU A 448 19.29 2.38 -5.92
C LEU A 448 17.89 1.76 -5.95
N LEU A 449 17.77 0.43 -5.95
CA LEU A 449 16.47 -0.26 -5.87
C LEU A 449 15.70 0.14 -4.61
N LEU A 450 16.36 0.17 -3.44
CA LEU A 450 15.73 0.59 -2.18
C LEU A 450 15.26 2.04 -2.23
N ALA A 451 16.05 2.95 -2.81
CA ALA A 451 15.66 4.34 -3.01
C ALA A 451 14.41 4.43 -3.91
N LEU A 452 14.37 3.70 -5.04
CA LEU A 452 13.20 3.65 -5.91
C LEU A 452 11.98 3.03 -5.23
N LEU A 453 12.18 2.03 -4.36
CA LEU A 453 11.10 1.44 -3.56
C LEU A 453 10.51 2.46 -2.58
N VAL A 454 11.35 3.23 -1.86
CA VAL A 454 10.90 4.31 -0.97
C VAL A 454 10.13 5.38 -1.77
N LEU A 455 10.66 5.80 -2.91
CA LEU A 455 9.98 6.75 -3.81
C LEU A 455 8.64 6.20 -4.31
N GLY A 456 8.58 4.91 -4.62
CA GLY A 456 7.36 4.21 -5.00
C GLY A 456 6.31 4.23 -3.89
N VAL A 457 6.69 3.88 -2.66
CA VAL A 457 5.80 3.92 -1.49
C VAL A 457 5.27 5.34 -1.25
N LEU A 458 6.14 6.36 -1.29
CA LEU A 458 5.75 7.76 -1.13
C LEU A 458 4.78 8.21 -2.23
N LEU A 459 5.06 7.83 -3.48
CA LEU A 459 4.21 8.12 -4.63
C LEU A 459 2.83 7.48 -4.48
N ASP A 460 2.77 6.21 -4.08
CA ASP A 460 1.53 5.47 -3.94
C ASP A 460 0.64 6.04 -2.83
N HIS A 461 1.20 6.35 -1.67
CA HIS A 461 0.44 7.00 -0.59
C HIS A 461 0.02 8.42 -0.95
N ARG A 462 0.80 9.13 -1.77
CA ARG A 462 0.39 10.43 -2.31
C ARG A 462 -0.76 10.29 -3.30
N ALA A 463 -0.69 9.34 -4.23
CA ALA A 463 -1.74 9.05 -5.19
C ALA A 463 -3.05 8.58 -4.50
N ALA A 464 -2.94 7.76 -3.45
CA ALA A 464 -4.09 7.29 -2.69
C ALA A 464 -4.81 8.43 -1.94
N ARG A 465 -4.06 9.43 -1.45
CA ARG A 465 -4.62 10.61 -0.75
C ARG A 465 -5.49 11.48 -1.65
N GLU A 466 -5.16 11.59 -2.94
CA GLU A 466 -5.93 12.38 -3.91
C GLU A 466 -7.33 11.79 -4.19
N VAL A 467 -7.58 10.56 -3.76
CA VAL A 467 -8.86 9.85 -3.92
C VAL A 467 -9.36 9.26 -2.61
N ASP A 468 -8.93 9.79 -1.47
CA ASP A 468 -9.33 9.28 -0.15
C ASP A 468 -10.84 9.53 0.12
N ASP A 469 -11.50 10.38 -0.67
CA ASP A 469 -12.95 10.61 -0.60
C ASP A 469 -13.81 9.44 -1.11
N VAL A 470 -13.23 8.55 -1.93
CA VAL A 470 -13.92 7.36 -2.46
C VAL A 470 -13.52 6.06 -1.76
N VAL A 471 -12.48 6.10 -0.93
CA VAL A 471 -11.91 4.94 -0.25
C VAL A 471 -12.39 4.88 1.21
N PRO A 472 -12.81 3.73 1.73
CA PRO A 472 -13.20 3.62 3.14
C PRO A 472 -12.03 3.94 4.08
N PRO A 473 -12.27 4.60 5.22
CA PRO A 473 -11.23 4.86 6.21
C PRO A 473 -10.76 3.57 6.88
N LEU A 474 -9.55 3.59 7.43
CA LEU A 474 -9.07 2.50 8.29
C LEU A 474 -9.79 2.56 9.65
N PRO A 475 -10.09 1.41 10.29
CA PRO A 475 -10.65 1.40 11.64
C PRO A 475 -9.75 2.07 12.67
N GLY A 476 -10.35 2.78 13.63
CA GLY A 476 -9.65 3.44 14.74
C GLY A 476 -8.92 4.73 14.34
N THR A 477 -8.20 5.32 15.29
CA THR A 477 -7.39 6.51 15.02
C THR A 477 -5.96 6.13 14.66
N PRO A 478 -5.30 6.86 13.73
CA PRO A 478 -3.92 6.56 13.39
C PRO A 478 -2.99 6.84 14.58
N PRO A 479 -2.01 5.96 14.83
CA PRO A 479 -0.93 6.26 15.76
C PRO A 479 -0.18 7.50 15.27
N LEU A 480 0.35 8.30 16.20
CA LEU A 480 1.07 9.54 15.88
C LEU A 480 0.24 10.56 15.06
N SER A 481 -1.10 10.52 15.14
CA SER A 481 -1.98 11.51 14.49
C SER A 481 -1.62 12.96 14.84
N ALA A 482 -1.13 13.20 16.05
CA ALA A 482 -0.65 14.52 16.48
C ALA A 482 0.56 15.00 15.66
N LEU A 483 1.50 14.11 15.33
CA LEU A 483 2.66 14.44 14.51
C LEU A 483 2.26 14.78 13.06
N ALA A 484 1.33 14.01 12.49
CA ALA A 484 0.76 14.31 11.17
C ALA A 484 0.04 15.67 11.16
N ARG A 485 -0.72 15.99 12.22
CA ARG A 485 -1.36 17.31 12.34
C ARG A 485 -0.33 18.44 12.47
N MET A 486 0.67 18.27 13.32
CA MET A 486 1.72 19.27 13.54
C MET A 486 2.49 19.60 12.25
N THR A 487 2.87 18.56 11.49
CA THR A 487 3.61 18.73 10.23
C THR A 487 2.76 19.34 9.12
N ARG A 488 1.45 19.02 9.05
CA ARG A 488 0.51 19.75 8.18
C ARG A 488 0.36 21.21 8.58
N GLY A 489 0.19 21.50 9.87
CA GLY A 489 0.11 22.87 10.37
C GLY A 489 1.35 23.69 10.01
N LEU A 490 2.55 23.09 10.15
CA LEU A 490 3.79 23.71 9.71
C LEU A 490 3.79 23.97 8.19
N ALA A 491 3.36 23.00 7.39
CA ALA A 491 3.26 23.17 5.94
C ALA A 491 2.29 24.29 5.55
N ILE A 492 1.14 24.40 6.22
CA ILE A 492 0.17 25.50 6.04
C ILE A 492 0.83 26.84 6.34
N ARG A 493 1.50 26.97 7.50
CA ARG A 493 2.17 28.22 7.92
C ARG A 493 3.28 28.63 6.95
N ILE A 494 4.11 27.69 6.49
CA ILE A 494 5.18 27.99 5.53
C ILE A 494 4.58 28.42 4.19
N ARG A 495 3.56 27.70 3.69
CA ARG A 495 2.90 28.02 2.42
C ARG A 495 2.21 29.39 2.43
N ALA A 496 1.58 29.76 3.53
CA ALA A 496 0.94 31.06 3.71
C ALA A 496 1.96 32.22 3.65
N ARG A 497 3.24 31.95 3.95
CA ARG A 497 4.33 32.94 3.90
C ARG A 497 5.07 32.99 2.56
N VAL A 498 4.78 32.07 1.63
CA VAL A 498 5.42 32.11 0.30
C VAL A 498 4.87 33.31 -0.46
N PRO A 499 5.70 34.31 -0.83
CA PRO A 499 5.25 35.49 -1.55
C PRO A 499 4.64 35.10 -2.91
N GLY A 500 3.57 35.79 -3.30
CA GLY A 500 2.88 35.53 -4.57
C GLY A 500 3.64 36.01 -5.80
N ASP A 501 4.58 36.94 -5.60
CA ASP A 501 5.39 37.65 -6.59
C ASP A 501 6.76 37.01 -6.85
N ILE A 502 7.15 35.98 -6.09
CA ILE A 502 8.43 35.28 -6.30
C ILE A 502 8.41 34.47 -7.61
N ALA A 503 9.57 34.37 -8.28
CA ALA A 503 9.68 33.64 -9.53
C ALA A 503 9.17 32.18 -9.43
N PRO A 504 8.47 31.65 -10.45
CA PRO A 504 7.72 30.39 -10.36
C PRO A 504 8.55 29.16 -9.96
N VAL A 505 9.85 29.14 -10.26
CA VAL A 505 10.74 28.03 -9.88
C VAL A 505 10.98 28.03 -8.37
N PHE A 506 11.23 29.19 -7.76
CA PHE A 506 11.41 29.31 -6.31
C PHE A 506 10.10 29.10 -5.57
N ALA A 507 8.98 29.62 -6.09
CA ALA A 507 7.65 29.35 -5.53
C ALA A 507 7.35 27.84 -5.48
N ARG A 508 7.62 27.11 -6.58
CA ARG A 508 7.45 25.66 -6.64
C ARG A 508 8.38 24.93 -5.67
N SER A 509 9.64 25.35 -5.59
CA SER A 509 10.63 24.75 -4.70
C SER A 509 10.26 24.95 -3.23
N ALA A 510 9.87 26.17 -2.84
CA ALA A 510 9.42 26.48 -1.49
C ALA A 510 8.15 25.68 -1.10
N ARG A 511 7.16 25.60 -2.00
CA ARG A 511 5.96 24.78 -1.77
C ARG A 511 6.29 23.29 -1.66
N TRP A 512 7.22 22.79 -2.48
CA TRP A 512 7.68 21.41 -2.40
C TRP A 512 8.38 21.12 -1.06
N TRP A 513 9.29 22.00 -0.64
CA TRP A 513 9.98 21.92 0.66
C TRP A 513 9.01 21.97 1.83
N ALA A 514 7.98 22.82 1.77
CA ALA A 514 6.94 22.87 2.80
C ALA A 514 6.11 21.57 2.87
N GLN A 515 5.79 20.98 1.71
CA GLN A 515 4.94 19.79 1.62
C GLN A 515 5.68 18.48 1.87
N PHE A 516 6.98 18.42 1.59
CA PHE A 516 7.74 17.16 1.64
C PHE A 516 7.74 16.52 3.04
N PRO A 517 8.04 17.23 4.15
CA PRO A 517 7.98 16.66 5.48
C PRO A 517 6.57 16.17 5.85
N ALA A 518 5.54 16.97 5.57
CA ALA A 518 4.16 16.56 5.80
C ALA A 518 3.78 15.31 4.99
N ALA A 519 4.20 15.24 3.73
CA ALA A 519 3.94 14.10 2.87
C ALA A 519 4.62 12.82 3.37
N LEU A 520 5.86 12.92 3.85
CA LEU A 520 6.62 11.84 4.46
C LEU A 520 5.98 11.37 5.77
N THR A 521 5.71 12.30 6.69
CA THR A 521 5.08 12.00 7.99
C THR A 521 3.72 11.34 7.81
N GLU A 522 2.87 11.84 6.92
CA GLU A 522 1.58 11.21 6.64
C GLU A 522 1.72 9.80 6.04
N THR A 523 2.74 9.58 5.21
CA THR A 523 3.03 8.25 4.66
C THR A 523 3.41 7.29 5.78
N VAL A 524 4.35 7.68 6.63
CA VAL A 524 4.78 6.90 7.80
C VAL A 524 3.61 6.60 8.74
N VAL A 525 2.79 7.63 9.05
CA VAL A 525 1.60 7.48 9.90
C VAL A 525 0.57 6.54 9.29
N THR A 526 0.35 6.59 7.97
CA THR A 526 -0.57 5.68 7.29
C THR A 526 -0.05 4.24 7.31
N VAL A 527 1.24 4.04 7.01
CA VAL A 527 1.89 2.72 7.08
C VAL A 527 1.80 2.14 8.49
N LEU A 528 2.06 2.96 9.50
CA LEU A 528 1.98 2.56 10.89
C LEU A 528 0.54 2.25 11.29
N HIS A 529 -0.45 3.02 10.84
CA HIS A 529 -1.87 2.73 11.08
C HIS A 529 -2.29 1.39 10.51
N GLU A 530 -1.92 1.09 9.26
CA GLU A 530 -2.19 -0.22 8.65
C GLU A 530 -1.51 -1.37 9.39
N PHE A 531 -0.27 -1.15 9.88
CA PHE A 531 0.44 -2.12 10.70
C PHE A 531 -0.25 -2.35 12.05
N THR A 532 -0.63 -1.28 12.75
CA THR A 532 -1.35 -1.35 14.02
C THR A 532 -2.69 -2.06 13.86
N VAL A 533 -3.46 -1.77 12.80
CA VAL A 533 -4.73 -2.46 12.51
C VAL A 533 -4.49 -3.94 12.26
N ALA A 534 -3.46 -4.31 11.49
CA ALA A 534 -3.12 -5.72 11.27
C ALA A 534 -2.64 -6.43 12.55
N LEU A 535 -1.88 -5.74 13.41
CA LEU A 535 -1.38 -6.26 14.67
C LEU A 535 -2.49 -6.50 15.69
N VAL A 536 -3.42 -5.54 15.84
CA VAL A 536 -4.63 -5.70 16.64
C VAL A 536 -5.49 -6.82 16.07
N ALA A 537 -5.65 -6.89 14.75
CA ALA A 537 -6.38 -7.99 14.12
C ALA A 537 -5.76 -9.36 14.40
N ALA A 538 -4.42 -9.43 14.47
CA ALA A 538 -3.68 -10.65 14.82
C ALA A 538 -3.99 -11.12 16.25
N SER A 539 -4.07 -10.20 17.22
CA SER A 539 -4.43 -10.52 18.61
C SER A 539 -5.89 -10.97 18.77
N ARG A 540 -6.75 -10.69 17.78
CA ARG A 540 -8.14 -11.16 17.72
C ARG A 540 -8.30 -12.51 17.01
N GLY A 541 -7.22 -13.07 16.50
CA GLY A 541 -7.17 -14.39 15.87
C GLY A 541 -7.14 -14.38 14.33
N PRO A 542 -7.04 -15.57 13.71
CA PRO A 542 -6.79 -15.72 12.28
C PRO A 542 -7.88 -15.09 11.40
N ALA A 543 -9.15 -15.13 11.85
CA ALA A 543 -10.33 -14.59 11.15
C ALA A 543 -10.19 -13.12 10.85
N THR A 544 -10.00 -12.38 11.93
CA THR A 544 -9.84 -10.94 11.91
C THR A 544 -8.57 -10.56 11.16
N LEU A 545 -7.45 -11.27 11.38
CA LEU A 545 -6.19 -11.01 10.68
C LEU A 545 -6.32 -11.18 9.16
N PHE A 546 -6.81 -12.32 8.67
CA PHE A 546 -6.87 -12.57 7.22
C PHE A 546 -7.92 -11.70 6.53
N ALA A 547 -9.03 -11.38 7.20
CA ALA A 547 -9.98 -10.37 6.71
C ALA A 547 -9.31 -8.99 6.61
N THR A 548 -8.56 -8.59 7.62
CA THR A 548 -7.83 -7.31 7.66
C THR A 548 -6.76 -7.21 6.57
N LEU A 549 -5.95 -8.25 6.37
CA LEU A 549 -4.92 -8.26 5.33
C LEU A 549 -5.53 -8.16 3.92
N ARG A 550 -6.67 -8.81 3.69
CA ARG A 550 -7.42 -8.69 2.42
C ARG A 550 -8.01 -7.28 2.26
N PHE A 551 -8.66 -6.78 3.30
CA PHE A 551 -9.27 -5.45 3.32
C PHE A 551 -8.25 -4.35 3.01
N ILE A 552 -7.09 -4.33 3.69
CA ILE A 552 -6.04 -3.33 3.45
C ILE A 552 -5.57 -3.36 1.99
N ARG A 553 -5.34 -4.55 1.44
CA ARG A 553 -4.93 -4.70 0.03
C ARG A 553 -6.02 -4.22 -0.93
N GLU A 554 -7.27 -4.65 -0.75
CA GLU A 554 -8.38 -4.29 -1.62
C GLU A 554 -8.74 -2.78 -1.53
N ARG A 555 -8.57 -2.19 -0.35
CA ARG A 555 -8.64 -0.74 -0.14
C ARG A 555 -7.61 0.00 -0.98
N ARG A 556 -6.35 -0.45 -1.00
CA ARG A 556 -5.29 0.15 -1.85
C ARG A 556 -5.56 -0.06 -3.34
N GLU A 557 -6.07 -1.22 -3.73
CA GLU A 557 -6.48 -1.48 -5.12
C GLU A 557 -7.57 -0.52 -5.58
N LEU A 558 -8.57 -0.28 -4.73
CA LEU A 558 -9.64 0.70 -5.01
C LEU A 558 -9.06 2.10 -5.15
N ALA A 559 -8.16 2.51 -4.25
CA ALA A 559 -7.48 3.80 -4.32
C ALA A 559 -6.71 3.95 -5.65
N MET A 560 -5.89 2.96 -6.02
CA MET A 560 -5.10 3.01 -7.25
C MET A 560 -5.96 2.90 -8.52
N ALA A 561 -7.12 2.24 -8.44
CA ALA A 561 -8.12 2.22 -9.51
C ALA A 561 -8.75 3.61 -9.72
N ALA A 562 -9.22 4.23 -8.63
CA ALA A 562 -9.83 5.54 -8.65
C ALA A 562 -8.84 6.61 -9.13
N TYR A 563 -7.62 6.61 -8.58
CA TYR A 563 -6.56 7.52 -8.97
C TYR A 563 -6.28 7.45 -10.48
N ARG A 564 -6.09 6.25 -11.04
CA ARG A 564 -5.79 6.10 -12.47
C ARG A 564 -6.99 6.25 -13.40
N ALA A 565 -8.21 6.11 -12.91
CA ALA A 565 -9.39 6.45 -13.69
C ALA A 565 -9.49 7.98 -13.83
N GLY A 566 -9.28 8.74 -12.75
CA GLY A 566 -9.65 10.15 -12.72
C GLY A 566 -11.15 10.30 -13.00
N GLN A 567 -11.52 11.20 -13.92
CA GLN A 567 -12.92 11.40 -14.34
C GLN A 567 -13.43 10.39 -15.39
N ARG A 568 -12.57 9.46 -15.83
CA ARG A 568 -12.94 8.46 -16.86
C ARG A 568 -13.81 7.35 -16.23
N PRO A 569 -14.77 6.79 -17.00
CA PRO A 569 -15.55 5.66 -16.52
C PRO A 569 -14.63 4.49 -16.14
N ARG A 570 -14.93 3.89 -15.00
CA ARG A 570 -14.17 2.77 -14.43
C ARG A 570 -15.14 1.69 -13.96
N ARG A 571 -14.64 0.46 -13.91
CA ARG A 571 -15.34 -0.65 -13.29
C ARG A 571 -15.02 -0.63 -11.79
N ASP A 572 -16.03 -0.73 -10.95
CA ASP A 572 -15.85 -0.78 -9.49
C ASP A 572 -15.41 -2.17 -9.04
N VAL A 573 -14.13 -2.49 -9.29
CA VAL A 573 -13.50 -3.74 -8.83
C VAL A 573 -12.19 -3.41 -8.10
N PRO A 574 -12.06 -3.71 -6.79
CA PRO A 574 -13.09 -4.28 -5.92
C PRO A 574 -14.30 -3.34 -5.73
N ALA A 575 -15.47 -3.92 -5.47
CA ALA A 575 -16.71 -3.16 -5.30
C ALA A 575 -16.66 -2.34 -4.01
N ARG A 576 -17.17 -1.10 -4.07
CA ARG A 576 -17.14 -0.16 -2.94
C ARG A 576 -18.00 -0.64 -1.76
N VAL A 577 -19.22 -1.11 -2.02
CA VAL A 577 -20.19 -1.50 -0.97
C VAL A 577 -19.63 -2.61 -0.05
N PRO A 578 -19.16 -3.76 -0.56
CA PRO A 578 -18.59 -4.81 0.31
C PRO A 578 -17.40 -4.34 1.16
N LEU A 579 -16.61 -3.38 0.67
CA LEU A 579 -15.48 -2.83 1.45
C LEU A 579 -15.94 -1.94 2.61
N TRP A 580 -17.02 -1.18 2.43
CA TRP A 580 -17.64 -0.41 3.53
C TRP A 580 -18.30 -1.32 4.57
N ASP A 581 -18.96 -2.40 4.13
CA ASP A 581 -19.51 -3.41 5.03
C ASP A 581 -18.38 -4.07 5.84
N THR A 582 -17.27 -4.43 5.17
CA THR A 582 -16.07 -4.97 5.81
C THR A 582 -15.47 -3.98 6.82
N THR A 583 -15.47 -2.68 6.51
CA THR A 583 -14.97 -1.64 7.42
C THR A 583 -15.81 -1.55 8.68
N THR A 584 -17.14 -1.60 8.53
CA THR A 584 -18.10 -1.59 9.65
C THR A 584 -17.93 -2.83 10.53
N TRP A 585 -17.85 -4.00 9.91
CA TRP A 585 -17.57 -5.26 10.60
C TRP A 585 -16.23 -5.24 11.34
N LEU A 586 -15.14 -4.81 10.68
CA LEU A 586 -13.81 -4.70 11.29
C LEU A 586 -13.80 -3.72 12.46
N THR A 587 -14.50 -2.60 12.35
CA THR A 587 -14.61 -1.63 13.44
C THR A 587 -15.26 -2.27 14.68
N GLY A 588 -16.31 -3.08 14.48
CA GLY A 588 -16.91 -3.88 15.55
C GLY A 588 -15.97 -4.96 16.10
N ALA A 589 -15.34 -5.74 15.22
CA ALA A 589 -14.46 -6.85 15.60
C ALA A 589 -13.19 -6.41 16.35
N LEU A 590 -12.63 -5.25 15.99
CA LEU A 590 -11.43 -4.69 16.61
C LEU A 590 -11.73 -3.91 17.90
N THR A 591 -12.99 -3.48 18.12
CA THR A 591 -13.37 -2.71 19.32
C THR A 591 -14.20 -3.51 20.33
N GLY A 592 -14.82 -4.61 19.92
CA GLY A 592 -15.60 -5.48 20.81
C GLY A 592 -14.71 -6.39 21.67
N THR A 593 -15.14 -6.67 22.88
CA THR A 593 -14.59 -7.71 23.78
C THR A 593 -15.08 -9.11 23.40
N ALA A 594 -15.52 -9.32 22.16
CA ALA A 594 -16.06 -10.59 21.70
C ALA A 594 -14.95 -11.64 21.67
N ALA A 595 -14.93 -12.44 22.74
CA ALA A 595 -14.16 -13.64 22.89
C ALA A 595 -14.46 -14.62 21.76
N VAL A 596 -13.42 -15.26 21.21
CA VAL A 596 -13.60 -16.58 20.62
C VAL A 596 -12.45 -17.48 21.02
N ALA A 597 -12.80 -18.44 21.88
CA ALA A 597 -12.12 -19.71 22.02
C ALA A 597 -12.21 -20.48 20.68
N ALA A 598 -11.12 -20.52 19.93
CA ALA A 598 -10.91 -21.48 18.83
C ALA A 598 -9.43 -21.54 18.40
N ALA A 599 -8.48 -21.37 19.33
CA ALA A 599 -7.05 -21.40 19.02
C ALA A 599 -6.40 -22.78 19.23
N VAL A 600 -7.08 -23.72 19.89
CA VAL A 600 -6.46 -24.99 20.31
C VAL A 600 -6.47 -26.06 19.22
N ALA A 601 -7.31 -25.95 18.19
CA ALA A 601 -7.40 -27.00 17.16
C ALA A 601 -6.29 -26.97 16.09
N ALA A 602 -5.65 -25.82 15.85
CA ALA A 602 -4.60 -25.69 14.83
C ALA A 602 -3.18 -25.97 15.36
N ALA A 603 -2.95 -25.83 16.67
CA ALA A 603 -1.65 -26.11 17.29
C ALA A 603 -1.36 -27.62 17.42
N GLY A 604 -2.39 -28.47 17.42
CA GLY A 604 -2.24 -29.93 17.58
C GLY A 604 -1.79 -30.69 16.33
N ILE A 605 -1.69 -30.06 15.15
CA ILE A 605 -1.38 -30.75 13.88
C ILE A 605 0.03 -30.40 13.35
N LEU A 606 0.75 -29.48 13.99
CA LEU A 606 2.12 -29.07 13.60
C LEU A 606 3.11 -29.23 14.76
N ALA A 607 3.11 -30.38 15.42
CA ALA A 607 4.26 -30.82 16.21
C ALA A 607 5.03 -31.88 15.41
N PRO A 608 6.06 -31.52 14.62
CA PRO A 608 7.12 -32.46 14.33
C PRO A 608 7.93 -32.65 15.62
N SER A 609 8.03 -33.89 16.03
CA SER A 609 8.99 -34.40 17.02
C SER A 609 10.34 -33.68 16.90
N ALA A 610 10.72 -32.98 17.97
CA ALA A 610 12.07 -32.51 18.17
C ALA A 610 13.01 -33.72 18.10
N ILE A 611 13.74 -33.82 16.99
CA ILE A 611 14.92 -34.67 16.90
C ILE A 611 15.92 -34.08 17.88
N ARG A 612 16.09 -34.78 19.00
CA ARG A 612 17.13 -34.55 19.99
C ARG A 612 18.47 -34.85 19.31
N PRO A 613 19.41 -33.91 19.15
CA PRO A 613 20.77 -34.28 18.80
C PRO A 613 21.37 -34.95 20.04
N GLY A 614 21.76 -36.21 19.90
CA GLY A 614 22.65 -36.88 20.84
C GLY A 614 23.95 -36.09 20.97
N GLY A 615 24.49 -36.05 22.19
CA GLY A 615 25.61 -35.19 22.54
C GLY A 615 26.92 -35.55 21.84
N ALA A 616 27.72 -34.51 21.61
CA ALA A 616 29.16 -34.49 21.78
C ALA A 616 29.61 -33.01 21.83
N ASP A 617 29.94 -32.57 23.04
CA ASP A 617 31.00 -31.64 23.43
C ASP A 617 31.12 -30.26 22.75
N GLY A 618 30.73 -29.24 23.53
CA GLY A 618 31.64 -28.17 23.96
C GLY A 618 32.20 -27.21 22.91
N SER A 619 31.52 -26.07 22.75
CA SER A 619 32.03 -24.69 22.55
C SER A 619 31.33 -23.91 21.42
N ALA A 620 30.31 -23.14 21.78
CA ALA A 620 29.74 -22.11 20.90
C ALA A 620 29.17 -20.95 21.72
N ALA A 621 30.03 -20.36 22.56
CA ALA A 621 29.73 -19.14 23.31
C ALA A 621 30.92 -18.18 23.20
N ALA A 622 31.22 -17.69 21.99
CA ALA A 622 31.98 -16.45 21.74
C ALA A 622 32.19 -16.21 20.24
N VAL A 623 31.20 -15.66 19.51
CA VAL A 623 31.43 -14.77 18.35
C VAL A 623 30.22 -13.84 18.22
N LEU A 624 30.14 -12.84 19.10
CA LEU A 624 29.33 -11.63 18.93
C LEU A 624 30.29 -10.44 18.97
N SER A 625 31.15 -10.36 17.96
CA SER A 625 31.95 -9.17 17.62
C SER A 625 32.82 -9.52 16.42
N ASP A 626 32.26 -9.40 15.21
CA ASP A 626 32.95 -8.63 14.18
C ASP A 626 32.01 -8.27 13.03
N GLY A 627 32.04 -7.01 12.60
CA GLY A 627 31.28 -6.47 11.47
C GLY A 627 31.89 -6.84 10.13
N GLY A 628 32.38 -8.07 9.98
CA GLY A 628 32.98 -8.61 8.77
C GLY A 628 31.94 -9.26 7.85
N SER A 629 31.99 -8.90 6.57
CA SER A 629 31.31 -9.50 5.42
C SER A 629 30.64 -10.85 5.67
N ALA A 630 29.31 -10.85 5.71
CA ALA A 630 28.52 -12.08 5.60
C ALA A 630 28.93 -12.79 4.31
N ALA A 631 29.62 -13.91 4.45
CA ALA A 631 30.26 -14.63 3.37
C ALA A 631 29.25 -14.94 2.25
N ALA A 632 29.55 -14.44 1.05
CA ALA A 632 29.08 -15.05 -0.18
C ALA A 632 29.47 -16.52 -0.14
N VAL A 633 28.59 -17.43 -0.57
CA VAL A 633 29.06 -18.78 -0.92
C VAL A 633 30.09 -18.57 -2.02
N PRO A 634 31.37 -18.94 -1.81
CA PRO A 634 32.34 -18.92 -2.89
C PRO A 634 31.88 -20.02 -3.85
N ILE A 635 31.31 -19.62 -4.98
CA ILE A 635 31.21 -20.51 -6.13
C ILE A 635 32.62 -20.47 -6.73
N ASP A 636 33.44 -21.48 -6.40
CA ASP A 636 34.70 -21.69 -7.11
C ASP A 636 34.37 -21.91 -8.59
N GLY A 637 34.90 -21.02 -9.43
CA GLY A 637 34.69 -21.02 -10.88
C GLY A 637 33.63 -20.01 -11.32
N GLY A 638 34.05 -19.03 -12.13
CA GLY A 638 33.22 -17.97 -12.68
C GLY A 638 32.20 -18.47 -13.72
N SER A 639 31.26 -19.32 -13.32
CA SER A 639 30.12 -19.70 -14.15
C SER A 639 28.92 -18.76 -13.88
N ALA A 640 29.06 -17.47 -14.22
CA ALA A 640 27.90 -16.68 -14.63
C ALA A 640 27.49 -17.11 -16.06
N ALA A 641 26.43 -16.59 -16.66
CA ALA A 641 25.54 -17.38 -17.52
C ALA A 641 25.69 -17.25 -19.05
N TYR A 642 25.98 -18.40 -19.67
CA TYR A 642 25.41 -18.78 -20.96
C TYR A 642 24.44 -19.91 -20.63
N LEU A 643 23.14 -19.63 -20.64
CA LEU A 643 22.16 -20.57 -20.11
C LEU A 643 22.18 -21.90 -20.88
N ALA A 644 22.50 -21.88 -22.18
CA ALA A 644 22.66 -23.10 -22.94
C ALA A 644 23.87 -23.97 -22.50
N LEU A 645 24.96 -23.37 -21.99
CA LEU A 645 26.11 -24.11 -21.44
C LEU A 645 25.72 -24.71 -20.08
N LEU A 646 25.00 -23.95 -19.25
CA LEU A 646 24.45 -24.45 -17.98
C LEU A 646 23.52 -25.66 -18.18
N VAL A 647 22.67 -25.64 -19.22
CA VAL A 647 21.82 -26.79 -19.56
C VAL A 647 22.66 -28.00 -20.00
N GLU A 648 23.76 -27.77 -20.71
CA GLU A 648 24.70 -28.83 -21.11
C GLU A 648 25.45 -29.42 -19.90
N ASP A 649 25.88 -28.57 -18.96
CA ASP A 649 26.51 -28.99 -17.71
C ASP A 649 25.53 -29.81 -16.85
N LEU A 650 24.28 -29.37 -16.76
CA LEU A 650 23.22 -30.13 -16.07
C LEU A 650 23.00 -31.49 -16.73
N ARG A 651 22.97 -31.55 -18.06
CA ARG A 651 22.83 -32.81 -18.80
C ARG A 651 23.99 -33.75 -18.50
N THR A 652 25.21 -33.23 -18.50
CA THR A 652 26.43 -33.97 -18.19
C THR A 652 26.41 -34.48 -16.75
N TRP A 653 25.99 -33.65 -15.80
CA TRP A 653 25.84 -34.03 -14.39
C TRP A 653 24.75 -35.09 -14.16
N LEU A 654 23.67 -35.09 -14.95
CA LEU A 654 22.61 -36.10 -14.87
C LEU A 654 22.99 -37.45 -15.49
N LEU A 655 23.98 -37.48 -16.38
CA LEU A 655 24.35 -38.65 -17.16
C LEU A 655 24.70 -39.89 -16.31
N PRO A 656 25.46 -39.79 -15.19
CA PRO A 656 25.76 -40.92 -14.31
C PRO A 656 24.52 -41.51 -13.61
N TYR A 657 23.43 -40.76 -13.54
CA TYR A 657 22.20 -41.15 -12.88
C TYR A 657 21.12 -41.65 -13.86
N ALA A 658 21.40 -41.68 -15.16
CA ALA A 658 20.41 -42.03 -16.18
C ALA A 658 19.97 -43.51 -16.09
N PRO A 659 18.67 -43.84 -16.28
CA PRO A 659 17.54 -42.95 -16.61
C PRO A 659 16.83 -42.34 -15.38
N THR A 660 17.12 -42.85 -14.18
CA THR A 660 16.41 -42.49 -12.93
C THR A 660 16.59 -41.02 -12.56
N GLY A 661 17.80 -40.47 -12.75
CA GLY A 661 18.14 -39.08 -12.48
C GLY A 661 17.32 -38.08 -13.29
N TYR A 662 17.10 -38.35 -14.58
CA TYR A 662 16.22 -37.52 -15.42
C TYR A 662 14.79 -37.49 -14.89
N THR A 663 14.26 -38.65 -14.49
CA THR A 663 12.91 -38.75 -13.92
C THR A 663 12.80 -37.96 -12.61
N ILE A 664 13.80 -38.06 -11.73
CA ILE A 664 13.85 -37.31 -10.47
C ILE A 664 13.95 -35.81 -10.72
N ALA A 665 14.82 -35.35 -11.63
CA ALA A 665 15.00 -33.93 -11.95
C ALA A 665 13.73 -33.30 -12.56
N ILE A 666 13.08 -34.00 -13.49
CA ILE A 666 11.80 -33.58 -14.08
C ILE A 666 10.71 -33.56 -13.00
N GLY A 667 10.62 -34.62 -12.20
CA GLY A 667 9.68 -34.71 -11.09
C GLY A 667 9.85 -33.57 -10.09
N ALA A 668 11.09 -33.24 -9.73
CA ALA A 668 11.42 -32.15 -8.80
C ALA A 668 11.07 -30.79 -9.38
N SER A 669 11.34 -30.57 -10.67
CA SER A 669 10.97 -29.34 -11.38
C SER A 669 9.45 -29.13 -11.41
N ILE A 670 8.68 -30.19 -11.76
CA ILE A 670 7.22 -30.16 -11.75
C ILE A 670 6.67 -29.93 -10.33
N ALA A 671 7.26 -30.61 -9.34
CA ALA A 671 6.88 -30.46 -7.94
C ALA A 671 7.09 -29.02 -7.47
N LEU A 672 8.26 -28.43 -7.74
CA LEU A 672 8.59 -27.05 -7.36
C LEU A 672 7.63 -26.04 -7.99
N VAL A 673 7.41 -26.14 -9.30
CA VAL A 673 6.45 -25.27 -10.02
C VAL A 673 5.05 -25.41 -9.42
N THR A 674 4.59 -26.63 -9.16
CA THR A 674 3.26 -26.87 -8.59
C THR A 674 3.13 -26.29 -7.17
N VAL A 675 4.16 -26.40 -6.34
CA VAL A 675 4.19 -25.81 -4.99
C VAL A 675 4.17 -24.27 -5.06
N LEU A 676 4.92 -23.66 -5.96
CA LEU A 676 4.87 -22.20 -6.21
C LEU A 676 3.47 -21.72 -6.63
N LEU A 677 2.74 -22.54 -7.37
CA LEU A 677 1.39 -22.22 -7.83
C LEU A 677 0.30 -22.42 -6.76
N THR A 678 0.62 -22.99 -5.59
CA THR A 678 -0.37 -23.45 -4.61
C THR A 678 -0.23 -22.79 -3.23
N GLY A 679 -1.28 -22.07 -2.82
CA GLY A 679 -1.47 -21.72 -1.39
C GLY A 679 -0.88 -20.40 -0.90
N TRP A 680 -0.40 -19.51 -1.76
CA TRP A 680 0.31 -18.28 -1.35
C TRP A 680 -0.58 -17.03 -1.16
N SER A 681 -1.80 -17.18 -0.65
CA SER A 681 -2.73 -16.06 -0.48
C SER A 681 -3.54 -16.18 0.82
N PRO A 682 -3.83 -15.10 1.55
CA PRO A 682 -4.57 -15.18 2.80
C PRO A 682 -5.84 -16.04 2.67
N PRO A 683 -6.07 -17.02 3.56
CA PRO A 683 -7.24 -17.87 3.50
C PRO A 683 -8.54 -17.06 3.55
N ARG A 684 -9.53 -17.45 2.72
CA ARG A 684 -10.83 -16.77 2.64
C ARG A 684 -11.87 -17.34 3.58
N ASP A 685 -11.88 -18.66 3.73
CA ASP A 685 -12.81 -19.40 4.58
C ASP A 685 -12.01 -20.00 5.74
N GLN A 686 -12.58 -19.98 6.94
CA GLN A 686 -11.90 -20.41 8.15
C GLN A 686 -12.68 -21.46 8.90
N LEU A 687 -11.95 -22.17 9.76
CA LEU A 687 -12.51 -23.13 10.69
C LEU A 687 -13.14 -22.38 11.85
N THR A 688 -14.46 -22.41 11.91
CA THR A 688 -15.21 -22.06 13.13
C THR A 688 -15.73 -23.34 13.76
N MET A 689 -15.66 -23.44 15.08
CA MET A 689 -16.15 -24.62 15.81
C MET A 689 -17.65 -24.83 15.57
N SER A 690 -18.43 -23.75 15.51
CA SER A 690 -19.84 -23.77 15.14
C SER A 690 -20.09 -24.23 13.70
N GLY A 691 -19.16 -23.94 12.79
CA GLY A 691 -19.20 -24.45 11.42
C GLY A 691 -18.93 -25.95 11.38
N PHE A 692 -17.90 -26.43 12.11
CA PHE A 692 -17.54 -27.86 12.18
C PHE A 692 -18.70 -28.72 12.67
N LEU A 693 -19.42 -28.26 13.69
CA LEU A 693 -20.57 -28.97 14.25
C LEU A 693 -21.76 -29.04 13.29
N ARG A 694 -21.87 -28.11 12.33
CA ARG A 694 -22.98 -28.06 11.36
C ARG A 694 -22.68 -28.76 10.04
N ASP A 695 -21.44 -28.70 9.57
CA ASP A 695 -20.99 -29.33 8.33
C ASP A 695 -19.53 -29.83 8.46
N PRO A 696 -19.31 -30.99 9.11
CA PRO A 696 -17.96 -31.48 9.38
C PRO A 696 -17.18 -31.81 8.09
N ARG A 697 -17.88 -32.25 7.02
CA ARG A 697 -17.24 -32.58 5.73
C ARG A 697 -16.79 -31.34 4.97
N GLY A 698 -17.64 -30.32 4.88
CA GLY A 698 -17.27 -29.03 4.26
C GLY A 698 -16.15 -28.33 5.03
N VAL A 699 -16.16 -28.45 6.36
CA VAL A 699 -15.16 -27.83 7.24
C VAL A 699 -13.82 -28.56 7.19
N LEU A 700 -13.79 -29.89 7.09
CA LEU A 700 -12.55 -30.65 6.88
C LEU A 700 -11.87 -30.28 5.55
N GLY A 701 -12.64 -30.14 4.46
CA GLY A 701 -12.10 -29.69 3.17
C GLY A 701 -11.53 -28.28 3.23
N ASN A 702 -12.17 -27.39 4.00
CA ASN A 702 -11.66 -26.05 4.26
C ASN A 702 -10.41 -26.07 5.14
N ALA A 703 -10.34 -26.94 6.15
CA ALA A 703 -9.20 -27.11 7.04
C ALA A 703 -7.95 -27.51 6.27
N LEU A 704 -8.05 -28.59 5.49
CA LEU A 704 -6.95 -29.07 4.66
C LEU A 704 -6.52 -27.99 3.64
N GLY A 705 -7.48 -27.29 3.04
CA GLY A 705 -7.22 -26.17 2.13
C GLY A 705 -6.48 -24.99 2.77
N THR A 706 -6.74 -24.71 4.06
CA THR A 706 -6.11 -23.63 4.82
C THR A 706 -4.68 -23.96 5.28
N VAL A 707 -4.29 -25.23 5.26
CA VAL A 707 -2.97 -25.71 5.70
C VAL A 707 -2.06 -26.02 4.50
N ALA A 708 -2.39 -25.59 3.28
CA ALA A 708 -1.48 -25.77 2.14
C ALA A 708 -0.09 -25.17 2.42
N PRO A 709 1.02 -25.72 1.86
CA PRO A 709 2.39 -25.28 2.18
C PRO A 709 2.61 -23.76 2.08
N GLY A 710 2.10 -23.11 1.02
CA GLY A 710 2.18 -21.65 0.87
C GLY A 710 1.42 -20.81 1.92
N GLN A 711 0.60 -21.45 2.77
CA GLN A 711 -0.15 -20.82 3.86
C GLN A 711 0.60 -20.84 5.19
N LEU A 712 1.69 -21.61 5.32
CA LEU A 712 2.42 -21.77 6.57
C LEU A 712 2.88 -20.43 7.15
N GLY A 713 3.33 -19.49 6.31
CA GLY A 713 3.69 -18.14 6.76
C GLY A 713 2.52 -17.35 7.35
N TYR A 714 1.30 -17.51 6.81
CA TYR A 714 0.10 -16.88 7.36
C TYR A 714 -0.37 -17.56 8.65
N ALA A 715 -0.25 -18.89 8.72
CA ALA A 715 -0.54 -19.65 9.94
C ALA A 715 0.42 -19.26 11.07
N LEU A 716 1.72 -19.19 10.80
CA LEU A 716 2.73 -18.74 11.76
C LEU A 716 2.46 -17.31 12.22
N LEU A 717 2.15 -16.39 11.30
CA LEU A 717 1.79 -15.02 11.65
C LEU A 717 0.55 -14.96 12.54
N ALA A 718 -0.46 -15.79 12.28
CA ALA A 718 -1.66 -15.85 13.10
C ALA A 718 -1.37 -16.44 14.49
N LEU A 719 -0.52 -17.47 14.59
CA LEU A 719 -0.09 -18.06 15.87
C LEU A 719 0.72 -17.06 16.71
N LEU A 720 1.69 -16.37 16.09
CA LEU A 720 2.43 -15.29 16.74
C LEU A 720 1.50 -14.16 17.19
N GLY A 721 0.47 -13.87 16.39
CA GLY A 721 -0.58 -12.92 16.72
C GLY A 721 -1.32 -13.23 18.02
N LEU A 722 -1.57 -14.52 18.30
CA LEU A 722 -2.24 -14.95 19.55
C LEU A 722 -1.39 -14.72 20.80
N ALA A 723 -0.07 -14.61 20.66
CA ALA A 723 0.83 -14.25 21.76
C ALA A 723 0.83 -12.72 22.04
N VAL A 724 0.25 -11.90 21.15
CA VAL A 724 0.21 -10.45 21.32
C VAL A 724 -0.79 -10.06 22.41
N PRO A 725 -0.39 -9.26 23.42
CA PRO A 725 -1.29 -8.83 24.48
C PRO A 725 -2.52 -8.06 23.96
N ARG A 726 -3.69 -8.32 24.53
CA ARG A 726 -4.94 -7.60 24.18
C ARG A 726 -4.88 -6.10 24.48
N GLY A 727 -4.04 -5.66 25.42
CA GLY A 727 -3.82 -4.25 25.73
C GLY A 727 -3.32 -3.40 24.55
N ILE A 728 -2.90 -4.05 23.45
CA ILE A 728 -2.45 -3.38 22.23
C ILE A 728 -3.57 -2.61 21.49
N ASP A 729 -4.83 -2.87 21.81
CA ASP A 729 -5.98 -2.10 21.31
C ASP A 729 -5.85 -0.60 21.63
N THR A 730 -5.15 -0.28 22.72
CA THR A 730 -4.83 1.10 23.09
C THR A 730 -4.05 1.81 22.00
N LEU A 731 -3.32 1.13 21.11
CA LEU A 731 -2.62 1.77 19.99
C LEU A 731 -3.56 2.38 18.94
N LEU A 732 -4.81 1.89 18.84
CA LEU A 732 -5.85 2.48 17.98
C LEU A 732 -6.65 3.60 18.68
N VAL A 733 -6.21 3.99 19.89
CA VAL A 733 -6.78 4.93 20.88
C VAL A 733 -8.15 5.54 20.50
N ARG A 734 -9.18 5.22 21.28
CA ARG A 734 -10.37 6.08 21.44
C ARG A 734 -10.01 7.26 22.35
N ARG A 735 -9.54 8.37 21.76
CA ARG A 735 -9.17 9.59 22.50
C ARG A 735 -10.34 10.53 22.79
N ARG A 736 -11.59 10.07 22.67
CA ARG A 736 -12.77 10.86 23.04
C ARG A 736 -12.80 11.15 24.55
N ASP A 737 -12.20 10.32 25.39
CA ASP A 737 -12.22 10.54 26.84
C ASP A 737 -11.19 11.56 27.35
N ALA A 738 -10.06 11.76 26.65
CA ALA A 738 -9.02 12.70 27.09
C ALA A 738 -9.37 14.16 26.77
N ALA A 739 -10.03 14.40 25.63
CA ALA A 739 -10.55 15.72 25.29
C ALA A 739 -11.73 16.06 26.22
N ARG A 740 -12.69 15.16 26.38
CA ARG A 740 -13.84 15.35 27.29
C ARG A 740 -13.41 15.55 28.75
N ARG A 741 -12.38 14.84 29.23
CA ARG A 741 -11.79 15.08 30.56
C ARG A 741 -11.06 16.41 30.68
N ARG A 742 -10.43 16.93 29.63
CA ARG A 742 -9.83 18.27 29.65
C ARG A 742 -10.87 19.38 29.59
N THR A 743 -11.93 19.21 28.80
CA THR A 743 -13.04 20.17 28.77
C THR A 743 -13.83 20.15 30.08
N LEU A 744 -14.03 18.97 30.68
CA LEU A 744 -14.65 18.84 32.01
C LEU A 744 -13.73 19.36 33.14
N ALA A 745 -12.42 19.11 33.09
CA ALA A 745 -11.48 19.64 34.07
C ALA A 745 -11.28 21.16 33.95
N ALA A 746 -11.41 21.73 32.74
CA ALA A 746 -11.46 23.17 32.54
C ALA A 746 -12.80 23.79 33.03
N ALA A 747 -13.89 23.03 32.98
CA ALA A 747 -15.21 23.41 33.50
C ALA A 747 -15.39 23.13 35.02
N HIS A 748 -14.40 22.53 35.69
CA HIS A 748 -14.43 22.19 37.13
C HIS A 748 -13.21 22.76 37.87
N ARG A 749 -12.85 24.02 37.63
CA ARG A 749 -12.13 24.82 38.63
C ARG A 749 -13.15 25.58 39.50
N PRO A 750 -13.43 25.14 40.74
CA PRO A 750 -14.21 25.91 41.67
C PRO A 750 -13.32 26.93 42.41
N GLY A 751 -13.71 28.21 42.32
CA GLY A 751 -13.61 29.18 43.41
C GLY A 751 -12.22 29.72 43.80
N GLU A 752 -11.90 30.92 43.31
CA GLU A 752 -11.27 31.96 44.13
C GLU A 752 -12.15 33.21 44.03
N LEU A 753 -13.09 33.36 44.96
CA LEU A 753 -13.78 34.61 45.27
C LEU A 753 -13.63 34.84 46.77
N ALA A 754 -12.99 35.96 47.12
CA ALA A 754 -12.81 36.42 48.49
C ALA A 754 -14.15 36.86 49.11
N PRO A 755 -14.34 36.73 50.45
CA PRO A 755 -15.62 37.01 51.10
C PRO A 755 -15.74 38.48 51.50
N HIS A 756 -16.91 39.08 51.21
CA HIS A 756 -17.41 40.27 51.91
C HIS A 756 -18.58 39.86 52.84
N PRO A 757 -18.71 40.48 54.03
CA PRO A 757 -19.62 40.02 55.06
C PRO A 757 -21.06 40.55 54.88
N VAL A 758 -21.97 39.76 55.44
CA VAL A 758 -23.43 39.85 55.40
C VAL A 758 -23.98 40.83 56.45
N THR A 759 -25.06 41.53 56.11
CA THR A 759 -26.08 42.04 57.03
C THR A 759 -27.47 41.66 56.53
N PRO A 760 -28.38 41.10 57.37
CA PRO A 760 -29.80 40.88 57.03
C PRO A 760 -30.73 41.79 57.87
N PRO A 761 -32.06 41.68 57.78
CA PRO A 761 -32.95 41.53 56.62
C PRO A 761 -34.08 42.59 56.64
N ASP A 762 -34.90 42.69 55.59
CA ASP A 762 -36.33 43.00 55.81
C ASP A 762 -37.24 42.55 54.65
N GLY A 763 -38.25 41.77 55.05
CA GLY A 763 -39.64 41.75 54.57
C GLY A 763 -39.97 41.56 53.09
N GLY A 764 -40.52 40.39 52.73
CA GLY A 764 -41.41 40.26 51.56
C GLY A 764 -41.59 38.84 51.02
N SER A 765 -42.69 38.18 51.41
CA SER A 765 -43.16 36.89 50.88
C SER A 765 -43.64 36.98 49.40
N PRO A 766 -43.78 35.85 48.67
CA PRO A 766 -43.63 35.77 47.21
C PRO A 766 -44.96 35.83 46.43
N PRO A 767 -44.90 35.77 45.09
CA PRO A 767 -45.51 34.59 44.48
C PRO A 767 -44.66 33.90 43.40
N SER A 768 -44.71 32.58 43.47
CA SER A 768 -44.75 31.59 42.40
C SER A 768 -44.73 32.10 40.95
N GLY A 769 -43.79 31.58 40.16
CA GLY A 769 -43.81 31.75 38.70
C GLY A 769 -42.60 31.13 38.02
N THR A 770 -42.59 29.81 37.90
CA THR A 770 -41.76 29.04 36.98
C THR A 770 -41.91 29.60 35.57
N TYR A 771 -40.82 30.02 34.92
CA TYR A 771 -40.54 29.72 33.50
C TYR A 771 -39.06 30.00 33.21
N LEU A 772 -38.40 28.96 32.71
CA LEU A 772 -37.10 29.02 32.04
C LEU A 772 -37.17 30.09 30.94
N ASN A 773 -36.33 31.11 31.05
CA ASN A 773 -36.05 31.99 29.93
C ASN A 773 -34.68 31.61 29.34
N THR A 774 -34.71 30.66 28.41
CA THR A 774 -33.60 30.33 27.50
C THR A 774 -33.90 30.93 26.13
N ASP A 775 -34.16 32.21 26.06
CA ASP A 775 -34.15 32.95 24.79
C ASP A 775 -32.79 33.62 24.63
N THR A 776 -31.82 32.81 24.20
CA THR A 776 -30.74 33.34 23.35
C THR A 776 -31.23 33.15 21.92
N PRO A 777 -31.28 34.21 21.09
CA PRO A 777 -31.73 34.06 19.72
C PRO A 777 -30.76 33.15 18.95
N PRO A 778 -31.27 32.34 18.01
CA PRO A 778 -30.44 31.51 17.15
C PRO A 778 -29.91 32.37 15.99
N TRP A 779 -28.81 33.09 16.20
CA TRP A 779 -28.16 33.99 15.22
C TRP A 779 -28.96 35.23 14.81
#